data_AF-A0ABD1D2U8-F1
#
_entry.id   AF-A0ABD1D2U8-F1
#
_cell.length_a   1.000
_cell.length_b   1.000
_cell.length_c   1.000
_cell.angle_alpha   90.00
_cell.angle_beta   90.00
_cell.angle_gamma   90.00
#
_symmetry.space_group_name_H-M   'P 1'
#
loop_
_entity.id
_entity.type
_entity.pdbx_description
1 polymer ?
#
loop_
_entity_poly.entity_id
_entity_poly.type
_entity_poly.pdbx_seq_one_letter_code
_entity_poly.pdbx_strand_id
1 'polypeptide(L)'
;MPAGRPVSIAGGGRAGLLQIRQATIGDCLLKVLFVLSCSLITVVLIIQKYHSLSNFKKTLYYRYISDEPFFDGSPRNVEGLRPLKLRDPGDIKLNDKLYKENGYSAVVSDLIALNRSIPDIRHPQCRKKRYLQELPTVSVIIIFYNEHWSALLRTVYSVLNRSPPHLLKEIILVNDHSTKPFLWKPLQEFVESELSPMVKLIHLPERSGLIIARLAGAKAASGDVLIVLDSHTEVNVNWLPPLLEPIAQDYRTCVCPLIDVIVHDTFEYRSQDEGKRGAFDWKFYYKRLPLRPGDLDDPTEPFESPIMAGGLFAISSKFFWELGGYDEGLDIWGGEQYELSFKIWQCGGRMVDAPCSRVGHVYRGYSPFPNPRGVNFVTRNFKRVAEVWMDEYKQFLYERNPQFDKTNPGDLTKQKALREKLKCKPFKWFLEEVAPDLLVRYPLREPLPFASGRVQSVANPKLCLDTLNHKAKEPIGVFGCAPNKTHPQNNQFFTLTYYRDIRAASVEKCLDASSDNAEVILFNCHESQGNQLWRYDQETQMIMHGKPSRDQCLDLVGKKVVVSKCDNRKKTQRWDWGYVNRENLDNWEEYVQLQRVSKESKMRKIVQFVVQRINPRIPKGDKRFYSSSAPKNSPPDDTPTLRRIWKLMFGKYLLVTNTVSSGGLMMLGDVVAQELEKRRHGTAHTQPGYDWYRIGCMTLVGISQGPLHHYLYKWMDRILPGASVSTVFKKIGIDQFVISPIFIVTYLYSAGLLEGSSVRECTDEIKDKYWTIYTADWLVWPPTQFINFYFINPKYRVLYINAITMLYNVFLCYIKHNEDLRINLVGSDDIKKD
;
A
#
# COMPACT_ATOMS: atom_id res chain seq x y z
N MET A 1 54.07 -82.13 -42.00
CA MET A 1 54.27 -83.43 -41.33
C MET A 1 55.24 -83.23 -40.18
N PRO A 2 55.11 -83.95 -39.04
CA PRO A 2 53.98 -84.77 -38.58
C PRO A 2 53.45 -84.29 -37.19
N ALA A 3 52.13 -84.36 -36.94
CA ALA A 3 51.38 -85.46 -36.27
C ALA A 3 51.47 -85.41 -34.72
N GLY A 4 50.46 -85.67 -33.91
CA GLY A 4 49.10 -86.18 -34.12
C GLY A 4 48.29 -86.13 -32.81
N ARG A 5 46.96 -86.24 -32.97
CA ARG A 5 45.85 -86.40 -31.99
C ARG A 5 45.93 -87.75 -31.21
N PRO A 6 45.07 -88.13 -30.21
CA PRO A 6 43.66 -87.70 -29.98
C PRO A 6 43.04 -87.63 -28.53
N VAL A 7 41.98 -86.80 -28.43
CA VAL A 7 40.61 -86.93 -27.81
C VAL A 7 40.32 -87.84 -26.58
N SER A 8 39.75 -87.28 -25.48
CA SER A 8 38.35 -87.54 -25.00
C SER A 8 37.84 -86.66 -23.82
N ILE A 9 36.79 -85.87 -24.11
CA ILE A 9 35.48 -85.60 -23.43
C ILE A 9 35.31 -85.63 -21.89
N ALA A 10 34.95 -84.45 -21.33
CA ALA A 10 33.85 -84.10 -20.38
C ALA A 10 34.26 -82.79 -19.66
N GLY A 11 33.56 -81.64 -19.72
CA GLY A 11 32.20 -81.37 -19.24
C GLY A 11 32.29 -80.35 -18.07
N GLY A 12 31.66 -79.17 -18.17
CA GLY A 12 31.44 -78.27 -17.04
C GLY A 12 32.08 -76.87 -17.14
N GLY A 13 31.24 -75.85 -17.26
CA GLY A 13 31.58 -74.43 -17.44
C GLY A 13 32.34 -73.77 -16.29
N ARG A 14 33.12 -72.74 -16.66
CA ARG A 14 33.82 -71.82 -15.75
C ARG A 14 32.82 -71.00 -14.93
N ALA A 15 32.78 -71.25 -13.62
CA ALA A 15 32.30 -70.31 -12.63
C ALA A 15 33.41 -69.28 -12.34
N GLY A 16 33.38 -68.14 -13.04
CA GLY A 16 34.00 -66.90 -12.59
C GLY A 16 32.90 -66.04 -11.98
N LEU A 17 32.66 -66.20 -10.68
CA LEU A 17 31.68 -65.41 -9.93
C LEU A 17 32.02 -63.91 -10.03
N LEU A 18 31.07 -63.15 -10.56
CA LEU A 18 31.02 -61.69 -10.51
C LEU A 18 31.20 -61.20 -9.07
N GLN A 19 32.27 -60.45 -8.80
CA GLN A 19 32.30 -59.52 -7.67
C GLN A 19 31.62 -58.22 -8.11
N ILE A 20 30.30 -58.19 -8.01
CA ILE A 20 29.52 -56.95 -8.04
C ILE A 20 29.96 -56.14 -6.80
N ARG A 21 30.67 -55.03 -6.98
CA ARG A 21 30.84 -54.04 -5.91
C ARG A 21 29.45 -53.50 -5.57
N GLN A 22 28.81 -54.08 -4.54
CA GLN A 22 27.67 -53.47 -3.88
C GLN A 22 28.13 -52.14 -3.26
N ALA A 23 27.98 -51.03 -3.99
CA ALA A 23 27.91 -49.73 -3.34
C ALA A 23 26.69 -49.79 -2.42
N THR A 24 26.93 -49.81 -1.12
CA THR A 24 25.83 -49.76 -0.14
C THR A 24 25.03 -48.47 -0.40
N ILE A 25 23.71 -48.52 -0.22
CA ILE A 25 22.82 -47.34 -0.37
C ILE A 25 23.37 -46.14 0.42
N GLY A 26 24.11 -46.39 1.51
CA GLY A 26 24.84 -45.39 2.29
C GLY A 26 25.94 -44.65 1.53
N ASP A 27 26.79 -45.32 0.75
CA ASP A 27 27.83 -44.66 -0.06
C ASP A 27 27.25 -43.78 -1.17
N CYS A 28 26.15 -44.24 -1.77
CA CYS A 28 25.42 -43.48 -2.78
C CYS A 28 24.75 -42.23 -2.14
N LEU A 29 24.15 -42.38 -0.95
CA LEU A 29 23.60 -41.26 -0.18
C LEU A 29 24.67 -40.25 0.22
N LEU A 30 25.85 -40.72 0.64
CA LEU A 30 26.96 -39.87 1.08
C LEU A 30 27.51 -39.04 -0.08
N LYS A 31 27.66 -39.65 -1.27
CA LYS A 31 28.07 -38.95 -2.50
C LYS A 31 27.03 -37.94 -2.97
N VAL A 32 25.74 -38.28 -2.90
CA VAL A 32 24.63 -37.37 -3.23
C VAL A 32 24.56 -36.20 -2.23
N LEU A 33 24.73 -36.46 -0.93
CA LEU A 33 24.79 -35.43 0.11
C LEU A 33 26.01 -34.53 -0.07
N PHE A 34 27.15 -35.06 -0.47
CA PHE A 34 28.35 -34.27 -0.76
C PHE A 34 28.11 -33.28 -1.91
N VAL A 35 27.56 -33.75 -3.04
CA VAL A 35 27.23 -32.89 -4.19
C VAL A 35 26.17 -31.85 -3.83
N LEU A 36 25.09 -32.26 -3.14
CA LEU A 36 24.05 -31.34 -2.67
C LEU A 36 24.61 -30.30 -1.69
N SER A 37 25.53 -30.69 -0.81
CA SER A 37 26.16 -29.80 0.16
C SER A 37 27.05 -28.76 -0.52
N CYS A 38 27.86 -29.15 -1.52
CA CYS A 38 28.68 -28.22 -2.29
C CYS A 38 27.82 -27.21 -3.03
N SER A 39 26.73 -27.65 -3.69
CA SER A 39 25.80 -26.74 -4.37
C SER A 39 25.06 -25.80 -3.41
N LEU A 40 24.65 -26.28 -2.22
CA LEU A 40 24.00 -25.45 -1.20
C LEU A 40 24.97 -24.42 -0.61
N ILE A 41 26.22 -24.82 -0.34
CA ILE A 41 27.26 -23.94 0.22
C ILE A 41 27.60 -22.83 -0.78
N THR A 42 27.73 -23.13 -2.08
CA THR A 42 27.96 -22.08 -3.09
C THR A 42 26.80 -21.09 -3.16
N VAL A 43 25.54 -21.56 -3.09
CA VAL A 43 24.35 -20.69 -3.07
C VAL A 43 24.29 -19.85 -1.79
N VAL A 44 24.58 -20.43 -0.62
CA VAL A 44 24.60 -19.72 0.66
C VAL A 44 25.73 -18.69 0.71
N LEU A 45 26.92 -19.01 0.21
CA LEU A 45 28.05 -18.08 0.13
C LEU A 45 27.78 -16.91 -0.82
N ILE A 46 27.09 -17.14 -1.94
CA ILE A 46 26.66 -16.08 -2.85
C ILE A 46 25.61 -15.18 -2.17
N ILE A 47 24.63 -15.76 -1.47
CA ILE A 47 23.60 -15.01 -0.73
C ILE A 47 24.21 -14.19 0.42
N GLN A 48 25.11 -14.79 1.21
CA GLN A 48 25.76 -14.13 2.35
C GLN A 48 26.73 -13.03 1.90
N LYS A 49 27.56 -13.28 0.88
CA LYS A 49 28.51 -12.29 0.36
C LYS A 49 27.79 -11.11 -0.31
N TYR A 50 26.65 -11.35 -0.98
CA TYR A 50 25.84 -10.29 -1.59
C TYR A 50 25.05 -9.47 -0.56
N HIS A 51 24.45 -10.10 0.46
CA HIS A 51 23.82 -9.36 1.57
C HIS A 51 24.85 -8.48 2.32
N SER A 52 26.05 -9.00 2.53
CA SER A 52 27.15 -8.25 3.15
C SER A 52 27.64 -7.09 2.28
N LEU A 53 27.81 -7.26 0.97
CA LEU A 53 28.29 -6.21 0.06
C LEU A 53 27.23 -5.13 -0.23
N SER A 54 25.96 -5.51 -0.33
CA SER A 54 24.84 -4.57 -0.50
C SER A 54 24.65 -3.69 0.73
N ASN A 55 24.73 -4.29 1.93
CA ASN A 55 24.65 -3.53 3.18
C ASN A 55 25.90 -2.67 3.38
N PHE A 56 27.10 -3.19 3.10
CA PHE A 56 28.35 -2.43 3.28
C PHE A 56 28.44 -1.19 2.35
N LYS A 57 28.02 -1.30 1.08
CA LYS A 57 27.95 -0.15 0.17
C LYS A 57 26.89 0.88 0.57
N LYS A 58 25.71 0.43 1.03
CA LYS A 58 24.67 1.33 1.55
C LYS A 58 25.15 2.08 2.80
N THR A 59 25.78 1.37 3.75
CA THR A 59 26.31 1.96 4.98
C THR A 59 27.45 2.97 4.71
N LEU A 60 28.32 2.72 3.74
CA LEU A 60 29.41 3.65 3.38
C LEU A 60 28.90 4.93 2.69
N TYR A 61 27.88 4.83 1.83
CA TYR A 61 27.30 6.00 1.15
C TYR A 61 26.57 6.93 2.12
N TYR A 62 25.84 6.36 3.09
CA TYR A 62 25.19 7.16 4.14
C TYR A 62 26.18 7.79 5.15
N ARG A 63 27.39 7.25 5.29
CA ARG A 63 28.42 7.74 6.23
C ARG A 63 29.14 9.01 5.78
N TYR A 64 29.00 9.43 4.51
CA TYR A 64 29.81 10.50 3.91
C TYR A 64 29.09 11.86 3.80
N ILE A 65 27.78 11.95 4.05
CA ILE A 65 26.97 13.14 3.70
C ILE A 65 26.51 13.98 4.92
N SER A 66 26.66 13.50 6.16
CA SER A 66 26.23 14.25 7.36
C SER A 66 27.41 14.74 8.22
N ASP A 67 27.66 16.05 8.21
CA ASP A 67 28.54 16.75 9.19
C ASP A 67 27.90 16.92 10.59
N GLU A 68 26.78 16.24 10.88
CA GLU A 68 26.24 16.14 12.25
C GLU A 68 26.61 14.75 12.83
N PRO A 69 27.07 14.68 14.09
CA PRO A 69 27.52 13.42 14.67
C PRO A 69 26.28 12.60 15.04
N PHE A 70 25.89 11.55 14.30
CA PHE A 70 24.97 10.55 14.89
C PHE A 70 24.95 9.15 14.27
N PHE A 71 24.93 8.18 15.20
CA PHE A 71 24.50 6.78 15.24
C PHE A 71 25.18 5.67 14.42
N ASP A 72 25.70 4.65 15.14
CA ASP A 72 26.20 3.37 14.60
C ASP A 72 25.10 2.30 14.40
N GLY A 73 23.86 2.63 14.75
CA GLY A 73 22.76 1.67 14.78
C GLY A 73 22.25 1.31 13.39
N SER A 74 22.53 0.08 12.94
CA SER A 74 21.90 -0.51 11.76
C SER A 74 20.36 -0.41 11.82
N PRO A 75 19.65 -0.09 10.71
CA PRO A 75 18.19 -0.03 10.68
C PRO A 75 17.56 -1.31 11.22
N ARG A 76 16.61 -1.19 12.16
CA ARG A 76 15.92 -2.36 12.73
C ARG A 76 14.70 -2.69 11.89
N ASN A 77 14.57 -3.96 11.47
CA ASN A 77 13.32 -4.47 10.90
C ASN A 77 12.28 -4.58 12.02
N VAL A 78 11.58 -3.49 12.29
CA VAL A 78 10.39 -3.50 13.14
C VAL A 78 9.20 -3.74 12.22
N GLU A 79 8.49 -4.85 12.40
CA GLU A 79 7.19 -5.08 11.74
C GLU A 79 6.26 -3.92 12.09
N GLY A 80 5.60 -3.31 11.08
CA GLY A 80 4.86 -2.05 11.16
C GLY A 80 3.66 -2.00 12.13
N LEU A 81 3.50 -3.00 13.00
CA LEU A 81 2.49 -3.07 14.05
C LEU A 81 3.00 -2.61 15.43
N ARG A 82 4.31 -2.56 15.68
CA ARG A 82 4.82 -2.26 17.04
C ARG A 82 5.27 -0.81 17.18
N PRO A 83 4.73 -0.06 18.16
CA PRO A 83 5.21 1.29 18.44
C PRO A 83 6.66 1.24 18.90
N LEU A 84 7.54 1.98 18.22
CA LEU A 84 8.93 2.10 18.62
C LEU A 84 9.04 3.21 19.68
N LYS A 85 9.50 2.84 20.89
CA LYS A 85 9.82 3.80 21.95
C LYS A 85 11.33 3.91 22.10
N LEU A 86 11.84 5.14 22.02
CA LEU A 86 13.24 5.45 22.31
C LEU A 86 13.53 5.17 23.79
N ARG A 87 14.64 4.50 24.06
CA ARG A 87 15.09 4.16 25.43
C ARG A 87 16.44 4.77 25.75
N ASP A 88 17.28 4.98 24.74
CA ASP A 88 18.59 5.59 24.91
C ASP A 88 18.45 7.09 25.22
N PRO A 89 19.10 7.61 26.28
CA PRO A 89 19.03 9.03 26.63
C PRO A 89 19.54 9.98 25.54
N GLY A 90 20.55 9.55 24.76
CA GLY A 90 21.08 10.31 23.63
C GLY A 90 20.05 10.42 22.50
N ASP A 91 19.42 9.31 22.15
CA ASP A 91 18.30 9.28 21.17
C ASP A 91 17.15 10.16 21.59
N ILE A 92 16.77 10.12 22.87
CA ILE A 92 15.66 10.95 23.39
C ILE A 92 16.01 12.44 23.23
N LYS A 93 17.23 12.84 23.60
CA LYS A 93 17.68 14.24 23.48
C LYS A 93 17.76 14.71 22.04
N LEU A 94 18.29 13.87 21.12
CA LEU A 94 18.30 14.20 19.69
C LEU A 94 16.87 14.29 19.16
N ASN A 95 16.01 13.37 19.56
CA ASN A 95 14.62 13.36 19.14
C ASN A 95 13.90 14.62 19.59
N ASP A 96 14.14 15.15 20.78
CA ASP A 96 13.53 16.42 21.21
C ASP A 96 13.93 17.61 20.30
N LYS A 97 15.17 17.63 19.79
CA LYS A 97 15.62 18.62 18.79
C LYS A 97 14.90 18.40 17.46
N LEU A 98 14.99 17.18 16.90
CA LEU A 98 14.45 16.90 15.57
C LEU A 98 12.92 16.88 15.52
N TYR A 99 12.26 16.48 16.61
CA TYR A 99 10.82 16.60 16.76
C TYR A 99 10.40 18.07 16.70
N LYS A 100 11.22 18.99 17.21
CA LYS A 100 10.91 20.41 17.10
C LYS A 100 10.96 20.94 15.67
N GLU A 101 11.87 20.41 14.87
CA GLU A 101 12.07 20.82 13.48
C GLU A 101 11.06 20.17 12.52
N ASN A 102 10.57 18.97 12.85
CA ASN A 102 9.72 18.17 11.96
C ASN A 102 8.28 18.01 12.48
N GLY A 103 7.99 18.28 13.74
CA GLY A 103 6.66 18.02 14.32
C GLY A 103 6.33 16.52 14.48
N TYR A 104 7.31 15.64 14.29
CA TYR A 104 7.23 14.19 14.50
C TYR A 104 8.63 13.63 14.85
N SER A 105 8.69 12.41 15.36
CA SER A 105 9.90 11.74 15.81
C SER A 105 10.78 11.31 14.64
N ALA A 106 11.68 12.19 14.22
CA ALA A 106 12.62 11.93 13.14
C ALA A 106 13.61 10.80 13.48
N VAL A 107 14.05 10.70 14.75
CA VAL A 107 14.95 9.60 15.20
C VAL A 107 14.25 8.26 15.07
N VAL A 108 12.99 8.14 15.51
CA VAL A 108 12.19 6.92 15.31
C VAL A 108 12.05 6.63 13.82
N SER A 109 11.82 7.65 12.99
CA SER A 109 11.81 7.47 11.54
C SER A 109 13.14 6.89 11.04
N ASP A 110 14.28 7.43 11.44
CA ASP A 110 15.59 6.99 10.95
C ASP A 110 15.93 5.54 11.34
N LEU A 111 15.47 5.09 12.51
CA LEU A 111 15.64 3.71 12.98
C LEU A 111 14.79 2.69 12.21
N ILE A 112 13.76 3.15 11.48
CA ILE A 112 12.83 2.32 10.74
C ILE A 112 13.26 2.22 9.27
N ALA A 113 13.28 0.99 8.74
CA ALA A 113 13.64 0.74 7.35
C ALA A 113 12.76 1.54 6.34
N LEU A 114 13.39 2.09 5.30
CA LEU A 114 12.68 2.80 4.21
C LEU A 114 11.69 1.90 3.45
N ASN A 115 11.91 0.59 3.47
CA ASN A 115 11.08 -0.43 2.83
C ASN A 115 10.34 -1.32 3.84
N ARG A 116 10.03 -0.80 5.05
CA ARG A 116 9.31 -1.55 6.09
C ARG A 116 8.01 -2.16 5.58
N SER A 117 7.59 -3.29 6.13
CA SER A 117 6.24 -3.82 5.95
C SER A 117 5.24 -3.06 6.83
N ILE A 118 4.01 -2.92 6.34
CA ILE A 118 2.88 -2.31 7.07
C ILE A 118 1.69 -3.27 7.08
N PRO A 119 0.80 -3.20 8.09
CA PRO A 119 -0.34 -4.10 8.18
C PRO A 119 -1.39 -3.83 7.10
N ASP A 120 -1.96 -4.92 6.55
CA ASP A 120 -3.13 -4.84 5.66
C ASP A 120 -4.41 -4.69 6.50
N ILE A 121 -4.77 -3.45 6.80
CA ILE A 121 -5.95 -3.07 7.58
C ILE A 121 -7.18 -2.75 6.71
N ARG A 122 -7.16 -3.11 5.42
CA ARG A 122 -8.34 -2.96 4.57
C ARG A 122 -9.45 -3.91 5.03
N HIS A 123 -10.69 -3.57 4.68
CA HIS A 123 -11.82 -4.46 4.89
C HIS A 123 -11.54 -5.84 4.24
N PRO A 124 -11.82 -6.98 4.91
CA PRO A 124 -11.43 -8.31 4.41
C PRO A 124 -11.93 -8.64 3.00
N GLN A 125 -13.07 -8.06 2.59
CA GLN A 125 -13.62 -8.23 1.25
C GLN A 125 -12.80 -7.53 0.16
N CYS A 126 -12.07 -6.46 0.47
CA CYS A 126 -11.17 -5.77 -0.48
C CYS A 126 -10.09 -6.70 -1.05
N ARG A 127 -9.70 -7.76 -0.31
CA ARG A 127 -8.72 -8.76 -0.77
C ARG A 127 -9.24 -9.65 -1.90
N LYS A 128 -10.57 -9.75 -2.02
CA LYS A 128 -11.24 -10.56 -3.05
C LYS A 128 -11.69 -9.73 -4.25
N LYS A 129 -11.71 -8.39 -4.12
CA LYS A 129 -12.10 -7.48 -5.19
C LYS A 129 -11.13 -7.59 -6.36
N ARG A 130 -11.69 -7.66 -7.57
CA ARG A 130 -10.96 -7.64 -8.82
C ARG A 130 -11.21 -6.31 -9.49
N TYR A 131 -10.21 -5.84 -10.21
CA TYR A 131 -10.27 -4.56 -10.91
C TYR A 131 -10.13 -4.80 -12.42
N LEU A 132 -10.47 -3.79 -13.21
CA LEU A 132 -10.22 -3.76 -14.65
C LEU A 132 -8.75 -4.11 -14.94
N GLN A 133 -8.56 -4.92 -15.98
CA GLN A 133 -7.23 -5.34 -16.41
C GLN A 133 -6.42 -4.17 -16.99
N GLU A 134 -7.09 -3.33 -17.78
CA GLU A 134 -6.52 -2.13 -18.38
C GLU A 134 -6.88 -0.93 -17.51
N LEU A 135 -5.86 -0.32 -16.91
CA LEU A 135 -5.97 0.88 -16.07
C LEU A 135 -5.02 1.96 -16.61
N PRO A 136 -5.38 3.25 -16.45
CA PRO A 136 -4.55 4.35 -16.93
C PRO A 136 -3.20 4.42 -16.23
N THR A 137 -2.18 4.92 -16.93
CA THR A 137 -0.86 5.15 -16.32
C THR A 137 -0.86 6.36 -15.39
N VAL A 138 0.05 6.38 -14.42
CA VAL A 138 0.07 7.41 -13.36
C VAL A 138 1.41 8.11 -13.23
N SER A 139 1.36 9.42 -12.99
CA SER A 139 2.48 10.20 -12.45
C SER A 139 2.18 10.54 -11.01
N VAL A 140 3.03 10.09 -10.09
CA VAL A 140 2.88 10.38 -8.65
C VAL A 140 3.69 11.64 -8.31
N ILE A 141 3.02 12.69 -7.84
CA ILE A 141 3.61 13.98 -7.50
C ILE A 141 3.72 14.06 -5.98
N ILE A 142 4.96 14.16 -5.49
CA ILE A 142 5.26 14.30 -4.07
C ILE A 142 5.93 15.65 -3.86
N ILE A 143 5.27 16.52 -3.11
CA ILE A 143 5.78 17.85 -2.81
C ILE A 143 6.33 17.91 -1.39
N PHE A 144 7.41 18.65 -1.21
CA PHE A 144 8.07 18.71 0.09
C PHE A 144 8.75 20.05 0.35
N TYR A 145 8.84 20.37 1.63
CA TYR A 145 9.58 21.50 2.15
C TYR A 145 10.15 21.17 3.50
N ASN A 146 11.47 21.22 3.61
CA ASN A 146 12.19 20.89 4.84
C ASN A 146 11.79 19.52 5.41
N GLU A 147 11.39 18.58 4.55
CA GLU A 147 10.99 17.25 4.98
C GLU A 147 12.20 16.47 5.50
N HIS A 148 11.96 15.61 6.49
CA HIS A 148 13.02 14.73 6.98
C HIS A 148 13.37 13.66 5.94
N TRP A 149 14.67 13.35 5.80
CA TRP A 149 15.20 12.48 4.75
C TRP A 149 14.52 11.10 4.72
N SER A 150 14.44 10.43 5.88
CA SER A 150 13.87 9.09 5.96
C SER A 150 12.36 9.05 5.70
N ALA A 151 11.61 10.08 6.11
CA ALA A 151 10.17 10.17 5.84
C ALA A 151 9.89 10.39 4.33
N LEU A 152 10.64 11.30 3.71
CA LEU A 152 10.55 11.56 2.27
C LEU A 152 10.85 10.30 1.45
N LEU A 153 12.00 9.67 1.70
CA LEU A 153 12.38 8.48 0.95
C LEU A 153 11.45 7.30 1.23
N ARG A 154 10.95 7.12 2.46
CA ARG A 154 9.98 6.05 2.76
C ARG A 154 8.70 6.21 1.96
N THR A 155 8.26 7.45 1.72
CA THR A 155 7.15 7.74 0.81
C THR A 155 7.44 7.21 -0.59
N VAL A 156 8.60 7.57 -1.16
CA VAL A 156 9.04 7.12 -2.49
C VAL A 156 9.12 5.60 -2.58
N TYR A 157 9.81 4.96 -1.63
CA TYR A 157 9.95 3.51 -1.58
C TYR A 157 8.60 2.79 -1.40
N SER A 158 7.66 3.37 -0.65
CA SER A 158 6.32 2.78 -0.51
C SER A 158 5.59 2.72 -1.85
N VAL A 159 5.68 3.79 -2.64
CA VAL A 159 5.07 3.88 -3.98
C VAL A 159 5.74 2.90 -4.93
N LEU A 160 7.08 2.90 -5.00
CA LEU A 160 7.85 2.01 -5.88
C LEU A 160 7.57 0.52 -5.58
N ASN A 161 7.52 0.16 -4.30
CA ASN A 161 7.41 -1.25 -3.90
C ASN A 161 5.98 -1.81 -4.00
N ARG A 162 4.95 -0.96 -3.93
CA ARG A 162 3.54 -1.41 -3.81
C ARG A 162 2.65 -0.98 -4.97
N SER A 163 3.22 -0.36 -5.99
CA SER A 163 2.50 0.00 -7.23
C SER A 163 2.87 -0.97 -8.36
N PRO A 164 1.90 -1.48 -9.14
CA PRO A 164 2.20 -2.28 -10.32
C PRO A 164 3.11 -1.52 -11.31
N PRO A 165 4.25 -2.08 -11.74
CA PRO A 165 5.23 -1.36 -12.55
C PRO A 165 4.72 -0.86 -13.91
N HIS A 166 3.69 -1.49 -14.48
CA HIS A 166 3.11 -1.07 -15.76
C HIS A 166 2.16 0.13 -15.62
N LEU A 167 1.66 0.41 -14.41
CA LEU A 167 0.81 1.58 -14.13
C LEU A 167 1.64 2.78 -13.69
N LEU A 168 2.72 2.57 -12.95
CA LEU A 168 3.59 3.65 -12.46
C LEU A 168 4.54 4.12 -13.56
N LYS A 169 4.26 5.30 -14.13
CA LYS A 169 5.08 5.88 -15.20
C LYS A 169 6.28 6.64 -14.65
N GLU A 170 6.05 7.42 -13.60
CA GLU A 170 7.08 8.23 -12.94
C GLU A 170 6.64 8.71 -11.54
N ILE A 171 7.61 9.08 -10.73
CA ILE A 171 7.43 9.82 -9.48
C ILE A 171 8.15 11.17 -9.62
N ILE A 172 7.44 12.27 -9.35
CA ILE A 172 7.95 13.63 -9.45
C ILE A 172 8.04 14.21 -8.04
N LEU A 173 9.27 14.39 -7.56
CA LEU A 173 9.58 15.08 -6.33
C LEU A 173 9.69 16.58 -6.62
N VAL A 174 8.92 17.40 -5.91
CA VAL A 174 8.97 18.88 -6.06
C VAL A 174 9.44 19.49 -4.74
N ASN A 175 10.65 20.02 -4.74
CA ASN A 175 11.24 20.77 -3.65
C ASN A 175 10.74 22.22 -3.69
N ASP A 176 9.84 22.59 -2.78
CA ASP A 176 9.30 23.95 -2.64
C ASP A 176 10.25 24.84 -1.81
N HIS A 177 11.48 24.94 -2.32
CA HIS A 177 12.55 25.79 -1.82
C HIS A 177 12.96 25.52 -0.36
N SER A 178 13.25 24.25 -0.05
CA SER A 178 13.74 23.82 1.27
C SER A 178 15.02 24.54 1.68
N THR A 179 15.18 24.80 2.98
CA THR A 179 16.38 25.37 3.59
C THR A 179 17.37 24.30 4.08
N LYS A 180 16.93 23.05 4.28
CA LYS A 180 17.83 21.96 4.73
C LYS A 180 18.83 21.57 3.63
N PRO A 181 20.16 21.62 3.85
CA PRO A 181 21.17 21.39 2.81
C PRO A 181 21.08 20.02 2.13
N PHE A 182 20.74 18.96 2.88
CA PHE A 182 20.64 17.60 2.34
C PHE A 182 19.52 17.42 1.31
N LEU A 183 18.56 18.34 1.22
CA LEU A 183 17.46 18.31 0.25
C LEU A 183 17.79 18.92 -1.11
N TRP A 184 19.04 19.36 -1.30
CA TRP A 184 19.55 19.92 -2.55
C TRP A 184 20.46 18.91 -3.25
N LYS A 185 21.75 19.23 -3.40
CA LYS A 185 22.73 18.40 -4.11
C LYS A 185 22.76 16.95 -3.61
N PRO A 186 22.75 16.64 -2.30
CA PRO A 186 22.77 15.25 -1.85
C PRO A 186 21.52 14.45 -2.25
N LEU A 187 20.33 15.06 -2.18
CA LEU A 187 19.10 14.42 -2.65
C LEU A 187 19.12 14.23 -4.18
N GLN A 188 19.61 15.22 -4.92
CA GLN A 188 19.74 15.13 -6.37
C GLN A 188 20.65 13.97 -6.78
N GLU A 189 21.86 13.89 -6.20
CA GLU A 189 22.81 12.81 -6.46
C GLU A 189 22.22 11.44 -6.11
N PHE A 190 21.49 11.33 -4.99
CA PHE A 190 20.81 10.10 -4.60
C PHE A 190 19.70 9.71 -5.58
N VAL A 191 18.87 10.65 -6.02
CA VAL A 191 17.79 10.39 -6.99
C VAL A 191 18.37 9.96 -8.33
N GLU A 192 19.41 10.65 -8.81
CA GLU A 192 20.06 10.35 -10.10
C GLU A 192 20.76 8.99 -10.11
N SER A 193 21.40 8.62 -9.00
CA SER A 193 22.15 7.35 -8.89
C SER A 193 21.28 6.13 -8.58
N GLU A 194 20.31 6.26 -7.66
CA GLU A 194 19.59 5.10 -7.11
C GLU A 194 18.15 4.97 -7.62
N LEU A 195 17.53 6.05 -8.09
CA LEU A 195 16.08 6.09 -8.38
C LEU A 195 15.74 6.47 -9.83
N SER A 196 16.73 6.93 -10.60
CA SER A 196 16.59 7.23 -12.03
C SER A 196 16.39 5.95 -12.85
N PRO A 197 15.56 5.98 -13.93
CA PRO A 197 14.80 7.11 -14.47
C PRO A 197 13.39 7.27 -13.87
N MET A 198 13.02 6.44 -12.89
CA MET A 198 11.65 6.37 -12.38
C MET A 198 11.29 7.60 -11.54
N VAL A 199 12.26 8.19 -10.84
CA VAL A 199 12.05 9.36 -9.98
C VAL A 199 12.75 10.58 -10.57
N LYS A 200 12.03 11.70 -10.64
CA LYS A 200 12.51 13.01 -11.11
C LYS A 200 12.44 14.01 -9.96
N LEU A 201 13.43 14.90 -9.87
CA LEU A 201 13.48 15.97 -8.87
C LEU A 201 13.37 17.33 -9.55
N ILE A 202 12.47 18.18 -9.04
CA ILE A 202 12.27 19.56 -9.49
C ILE A 202 12.48 20.49 -8.30
N HIS A 203 13.33 21.51 -8.47
CA HIS A 203 13.52 22.56 -7.48
C HIS A 203 12.80 23.84 -7.90
N LEU A 204 11.99 24.39 -7.01
CA LEU A 204 11.41 25.72 -7.20
C LEU A 204 12.43 26.81 -6.82
N PRO A 205 12.46 27.93 -7.56
CA PRO A 205 13.42 29.01 -7.33
C PRO A 205 13.17 29.77 -6.04
N GLU A 206 11.94 29.73 -5.52
CA GLU A 206 11.54 30.41 -4.28
C GLU A 206 10.47 29.61 -3.53
N ARG A 207 10.20 30.00 -2.28
CA ARG A 207 9.15 29.42 -1.46
C ARG A 207 7.78 29.86 -1.96
N SER A 208 7.21 29.12 -2.90
CA SER A 208 5.95 29.42 -3.56
C SER A 208 4.74 28.83 -2.83
N GLY A 209 4.92 27.73 -2.10
CA GLY A 209 3.85 27.08 -1.36
C GLY A 209 3.35 25.78 -1.98
N LEU A 210 2.57 25.04 -1.18
CA LEU A 210 2.01 23.74 -1.52
C LEU A 210 1.26 23.76 -2.86
N ILE A 211 0.40 24.75 -3.07
CA ILE A 211 -0.45 24.86 -4.27
C ILE A 211 0.41 24.98 -5.55
N ILE A 212 1.35 25.93 -5.55
CA ILE A 212 2.23 26.18 -6.71
C ILE A 212 3.16 24.99 -6.95
N ALA A 213 3.66 24.36 -5.90
CA ALA A 213 4.46 23.14 -6.01
C ALA A 213 3.67 21.97 -6.63
N ARG A 214 2.39 21.78 -6.25
CA ARG A 214 1.51 20.79 -6.91
C ARG A 214 1.35 21.10 -8.39
N LEU A 215 1.13 22.37 -8.75
CA LEU A 215 1.00 22.80 -10.14
C LEU A 215 2.28 22.58 -10.95
N ALA A 216 3.46 22.84 -10.37
CA ALA A 216 4.73 22.57 -11.03
C ALA A 216 4.93 21.08 -11.32
N GLY A 217 4.62 20.21 -10.34
CA GLY A 217 4.64 18.76 -10.53
C GLY A 217 3.62 18.29 -11.57
N ALA A 218 2.40 18.84 -11.55
CA ALA A 218 1.36 18.54 -12.53
C ALA A 218 1.74 18.96 -13.95
N LYS A 219 2.45 20.10 -14.12
CA LYS A 219 2.94 20.57 -15.42
C LYS A 219 4.04 19.67 -15.99
N ALA A 220 4.84 19.05 -15.12
CA ALA A 220 5.92 18.14 -15.52
C ALA A 220 5.46 16.68 -15.74
N ALA A 221 4.26 16.33 -15.27
CA ALA A 221 3.71 14.98 -15.33
C ALA A 221 3.31 14.56 -16.75
N SER A 222 3.58 13.29 -17.09
CA SER A 222 3.29 12.69 -18.39
C SER A 222 2.31 11.51 -18.34
N GLY A 223 1.86 11.10 -17.16
CA GLY A 223 0.88 10.04 -16.94
C GLY A 223 -0.55 10.47 -17.23
N ASP A 224 -1.42 9.50 -17.52
CA ASP A 224 -2.83 9.74 -17.83
C ASP A 224 -3.61 10.25 -16.59
N VAL A 225 -3.16 9.83 -15.40
CA VAL A 225 -3.69 10.22 -14.10
C VAL A 225 -2.59 10.86 -13.25
N LEU A 226 -2.92 11.98 -12.62
CA LEU A 226 -2.09 12.66 -11.62
C LEU A 226 -2.48 12.11 -10.25
N ILE A 227 -1.49 11.66 -9.48
CA ILE A 227 -1.69 11.31 -8.08
C ILE A 227 -0.86 12.24 -7.22
N VAL A 228 -1.49 12.98 -6.32
CA VAL A 228 -0.79 13.83 -5.36
C VAL A 228 -0.65 13.07 -4.05
N LEU A 229 0.57 13.01 -3.52
CA LEU A 229 0.85 12.50 -2.18
C LEU A 229 1.66 13.51 -1.37
N ASP A 230 1.35 13.62 -0.08
CA ASP A 230 2.23 14.32 0.86
C ASP A 230 3.53 13.52 1.09
N SER A 231 4.61 14.22 1.41
CA SER A 231 5.98 13.68 1.49
C SER A 231 6.29 12.85 2.73
N HIS A 232 5.30 12.58 3.57
CA HIS A 232 5.40 11.78 4.78
C HIS A 232 4.22 10.79 4.84
N THR A 233 4.12 9.98 3.78
CA THR A 233 3.04 9.01 3.59
C THR A 233 3.57 7.61 3.28
N GLU A 234 2.77 6.58 3.54
CA GLU A 234 3.08 5.20 3.17
C GLU A 234 1.86 4.54 2.55
N VAL A 235 1.93 4.26 1.25
CA VAL A 235 0.83 3.60 0.54
C VAL A 235 0.71 2.14 0.97
N ASN A 236 -0.52 1.64 1.14
CA ASN A 236 -0.78 0.27 1.57
C ASN A 236 -0.83 -0.73 0.40
N VAL A 237 -0.93 -2.02 0.70
CA VAL A 237 -0.97 -3.09 -0.29
C VAL A 237 -2.14 -2.90 -1.25
N ASN A 238 -1.86 -2.99 -2.55
CA ASN A 238 -2.85 -2.89 -3.63
C ASN A 238 -3.70 -1.61 -3.56
N TRP A 239 -3.08 -0.49 -3.17
CA TRP A 239 -3.73 0.82 -3.11
C TRP A 239 -4.09 1.38 -4.50
N LEU A 240 -3.28 1.10 -5.53
CA LEU A 240 -3.37 1.80 -6.81
C LEU A 240 -4.58 1.37 -7.67
N PRO A 241 -4.85 0.06 -7.91
CA PRO A 241 -6.00 -0.33 -8.73
C PRO A 241 -7.38 0.20 -8.29
N PRO A 242 -7.78 0.12 -6.99
CA PRO A 242 -9.04 0.70 -6.53
C PRO A 242 -9.11 2.22 -6.67
N LEU A 243 -7.96 2.89 -6.70
CA LEU A 243 -7.88 4.34 -6.89
C LEU A 243 -8.12 4.73 -8.36
N LEU A 244 -7.72 3.89 -9.31
CA LEU A 244 -7.77 4.18 -10.75
C LEU A 244 -9.04 3.71 -11.44
N GLU A 245 -9.65 2.62 -10.98
CA GLU A 245 -10.84 2.04 -11.64
C GLU A 245 -12.01 3.04 -11.79
N PRO A 246 -12.37 3.86 -10.78
CA PRO A 246 -13.43 4.85 -10.97
C PRO A 246 -13.09 5.92 -12.02
N ILE A 247 -11.80 6.26 -12.16
CA ILE A 247 -11.29 7.21 -13.18
C ILE A 247 -11.29 6.55 -14.57
N ALA A 248 -10.98 5.26 -14.66
CA ALA A 248 -11.03 4.52 -15.91
C ALA A 248 -12.48 4.39 -16.43
N GLN A 249 -13.46 4.24 -15.53
CA GLN A 249 -14.88 4.23 -15.88
C GLN A 249 -15.38 5.61 -16.31
N ASP A 250 -14.87 6.67 -15.70
CA ASP A 250 -15.23 8.05 -16.01
C ASP A 250 -14.08 8.99 -15.63
N TYR A 251 -13.42 9.52 -16.64
CA TYR A 251 -12.23 10.36 -16.48
C TYR A 251 -12.50 11.67 -15.70
N ARG A 252 -13.77 12.06 -15.54
CA ARG A 252 -14.20 13.22 -14.72
C ARG A 252 -14.41 12.87 -13.24
N THR A 253 -13.94 11.71 -12.82
CA THR A 253 -13.94 11.30 -11.41
C THR A 253 -12.61 11.66 -10.76
N CYS A 254 -12.67 12.31 -9.60
CA CYS A 254 -11.55 12.42 -8.67
C CYS A 254 -11.73 11.38 -7.56
N VAL A 255 -10.66 10.66 -7.22
CA VAL A 255 -10.70 9.57 -6.24
C VAL A 255 -9.72 9.85 -5.10
N CYS A 256 -10.19 9.79 -3.86
CA CYS A 256 -9.33 9.86 -2.68
C CYS A 256 -9.17 8.47 -2.05
N PRO A 257 -7.97 8.09 -1.58
CA PRO A 257 -7.82 6.92 -0.72
C PRO A 257 -8.35 7.22 0.69
N LEU A 258 -8.65 6.19 1.47
CA LEU A 258 -8.78 6.38 2.91
C LEU A 258 -7.42 6.70 3.52
N ILE A 259 -7.40 7.75 4.33
CA ILE A 259 -6.20 8.27 4.96
C ILE A 259 -6.07 7.64 6.35
N ASP A 260 -5.01 6.85 6.53
CA ASP A 260 -4.67 6.20 7.79
C ASP A 260 -3.68 7.04 8.58
N VAL A 261 -3.58 6.75 9.88
CA VAL A 261 -2.69 7.48 10.79
C VAL A 261 -1.37 6.74 10.91
N ILE A 262 -0.28 7.42 10.55
CA ILE A 262 1.06 7.09 11.04
C ILE A 262 1.31 7.98 12.26
N VAL A 263 1.43 7.37 13.44
CA VAL A 263 1.54 8.14 14.68
C VAL A 263 2.88 8.86 14.73
N HIS A 264 2.86 10.18 14.95
CA HIS A 264 4.04 11.04 14.87
C HIS A 264 5.15 10.71 15.87
N ASP A 265 4.85 10.03 16.98
CA ASP A 265 5.83 9.74 18.04
C ASP A 265 6.52 8.38 17.84
N THR A 266 5.78 7.38 17.38
CA THR A 266 6.16 5.95 17.40
C THR A 266 6.15 5.32 16.01
N PHE A 267 5.63 6.03 15.00
CA PHE A 267 5.45 5.59 13.62
C PHE A 267 4.59 4.33 13.45
N GLU A 268 3.76 4.00 14.45
CA GLU A 268 2.74 2.97 14.36
C GLU A 268 1.75 3.32 13.23
N TYR A 269 1.43 2.34 12.39
CA TYR A 269 0.42 2.49 11.33
C TYR A 269 -0.93 1.95 11.83
N ARG A 270 -1.96 2.79 11.86
CA ARG A 270 -3.31 2.42 12.30
C ARG A 270 -4.41 3.09 11.47
N SER A 271 -5.58 2.48 11.40
CA SER A 271 -6.75 3.07 10.74
C SER A 271 -7.18 4.34 11.45
N GLN A 272 -7.54 5.38 10.69
CA GLN A 272 -8.27 6.51 11.27
C GLN A 272 -9.73 6.10 11.59
N ASP A 273 -10.40 5.48 10.62
CA ASP A 273 -11.72 4.84 10.70
C ASP A 273 -12.01 4.02 9.42
N GLU A 274 -13.24 3.53 9.28
CA GLU A 274 -13.73 2.77 8.11
C GLU A 274 -14.32 3.67 7.00
N GLY A 275 -13.93 4.96 6.97
CA GLY A 275 -14.42 5.92 5.99
C GLY A 275 -15.44 6.90 6.57
N LYS A 276 -15.32 8.16 6.15
CA LYS A 276 -16.26 9.25 6.40
C LYS A 276 -16.18 10.23 5.23
N ARG A 277 -17.27 10.92 4.95
CA ARG A 277 -17.37 11.89 3.85
C ARG A 277 -16.82 13.23 4.28
N GLY A 278 -15.89 13.83 3.54
CA GLY A 278 -15.34 15.13 3.94
C GLY A 278 -16.33 16.28 3.72
N ALA A 279 -16.25 17.29 4.57
CA ALA A 279 -17.15 18.44 4.63
C ALA A 279 -16.43 19.66 5.22
N PHE A 280 -17.18 20.72 5.50
CA PHE A 280 -16.70 21.91 6.21
C PHE A 280 -17.77 22.45 7.17
N ASP A 281 -17.33 23.22 8.16
CA ASP A 281 -18.20 24.14 8.88
C ASP A 281 -18.14 25.56 8.29
N TRP A 282 -19.05 26.44 8.69
CA TRP A 282 -19.09 27.83 8.21
C TRP A 282 -17.97 28.72 8.75
N LYS A 283 -16.91 28.15 9.34
CA LYS A 283 -15.61 28.80 9.59
C LYS A 283 -14.52 28.29 8.63
N PHE A 284 -14.89 27.47 7.64
CA PHE A 284 -13.99 26.81 6.69
C PHE A 284 -12.99 25.84 7.36
N TYR A 285 -13.33 25.30 8.53
CA TYR A 285 -12.60 24.17 9.06
C TYR A 285 -13.09 22.88 8.40
N TYR A 286 -12.14 22.01 8.05
CA TYR A 286 -12.45 20.71 7.47
C TYR A 286 -13.15 19.84 8.52
N LYS A 287 -14.27 19.24 8.10
CA LYS A 287 -15.11 18.36 8.93
C LYS A 287 -15.32 17.03 8.21
N ARG A 288 -15.83 16.05 8.93
CA ARG A 288 -16.15 14.73 8.38
C ARG A 288 -17.57 14.35 8.76
N LEU A 289 -18.41 14.13 7.76
CA LEU A 289 -19.77 13.62 7.86
C LEU A 289 -19.76 12.09 7.91
N PRO A 290 -20.74 11.47 8.60
CA PRO A 290 -20.90 10.02 8.54
C PRO A 290 -21.18 9.55 7.10
N LEU A 291 -20.89 8.28 6.83
CA LEU A 291 -21.32 7.61 5.61
C LEU A 291 -22.85 7.60 5.49
N ARG A 292 -23.37 7.62 4.26
CA ARG A 292 -24.81 7.49 4.03
C ARG A 292 -25.21 6.03 4.27
N PRO A 293 -26.48 5.76 4.63
CA PRO A 293 -26.93 4.39 4.86
C PRO A 293 -26.63 3.41 3.72
N GLY A 294 -26.79 3.84 2.45
CA GLY A 294 -26.48 2.99 1.30
C GLY A 294 -24.98 2.74 1.08
N ASP A 295 -24.11 3.63 1.56
CA ASP A 295 -22.65 3.43 1.50
C ASP A 295 -22.19 2.34 2.47
N LEU A 296 -23.03 1.96 3.45
CA LEU A 296 -22.75 0.92 4.44
C LEU A 296 -23.10 -0.49 3.93
N ASP A 297 -23.86 -0.59 2.84
CA ASP A 297 -24.32 -1.87 2.29
C ASP A 297 -23.15 -2.68 1.71
N ASP A 298 -22.19 -2.01 1.05
CA ASP A 298 -20.92 -2.58 0.61
C ASP A 298 -19.74 -1.68 1.01
N PRO A 299 -18.99 -2.03 2.07
CA PRO A 299 -17.87 -1.22 2.57
C PRO A 299 -16.63 -1.26 1.65
N THR A 300 -16.71 -1.95 0.50
CA THR A 300 -15.63 -2.01 -0.49
C THR A 300 -15.87 -1.13 -1.71
N GLU A 301 -17.08 -0.60 -1.88
CA GLU A 301 -17.42 0.27 -3.00
C GLU A 301 -17.02 1.73 -2.70
N PRO A 302 -16.52 2.47 -3.71
CA PRO A 302 -16.28 3.90 -3.56
C PRO A 302 -17.58 4.65 -3.24
N PHE A 303 -17.50 5.63 -2.33
CA PHE A 303 -18.65 6.45 -1.91
C PHE A 303 -18.41 7.93 -2.18
N GLU A 304 -19.47 8.69 -2.42
CA GLU A 304 -19.37 10.11 -2.76
C GLU A 304 -18.95 10.98 -1.57
N SER A 305 -17.89 11.77 -1.75
CA SER A 305 -17.35 12.67 -0.74
C SER A 305 -17.52 14.13 -1.21
N PRO A 306 -18.19 15.01 -0.44
CA PRO A 306 -18.37 16.40 -0.83
C PRO A 306 -17.05 17.18 -0.94
N ILE A 307 -16.13 16.96 0.00
CA ILE A 307 -14.86 17.67 0.13
C ILE A 307 -13.73 16.67 0.37
N MET A 308 -12.63 16.79 -0.38
CA MET A 308 -11.41 16.02 -0.10
C MET A 308 -10.62 16.62 1.07
N ALA A 309 -9.80 15.81 1.74
CA ALA A 309 -8.83 16.34 2.71
C ALA A 309 -7.75 17.22 2.03
N GLY A 310 -7.39 16.89 0.77
CA GLY A 310 -6.51 17.69 -0.09
C GLY A 310 -5.11 17.13 -0.32
N GLY A 311 -4.53 16.43 0.67
CA GLY A 311 -3.16 15.89 0.59
C GLY A 311 -2.97 14.68 -0.31
N LEU A 312 -4.05 13.93 -0.56
CA LEU A 312 -4.00 12.58 -1.12
C LEU A 312 -5.20 12.40 -2.07
N PHE A 313 -4.96 12.41 -3.39
CA PHE A 313 -6.01 12.16 -4.38
C PHE A 313 -5.43 11.75 -5.74
N ALA A 314 -6.25 11.13 -6.57
CA ALA A 314 -6.00 10.81 -7.96
C ALA A 314 -7.04 11.48 -8.86
N ILE A 315 -6.60 12.07 -9.97
CA ILE A 315 -7.47 12.72 -10.95
C ILE A 315 -6.88 12.54 -12.35
N SER A 316 -7.73 12.37 -13.37
CA SER A 316 -7.25 12.39 -14.76
C SER A 316 -6.47 13.68 -15.03
N SER A 317 -5.29 13.57 -15.63
CA SER A 317 -4.46 14.72 -16.03
C SER A 317 -5.24 15.65 -16.97
N LYS A 318 -5.97 15.05 -17.91
CA LYS A 318 -6.89 15.77 -18.81
C LYS A 318 -7.94 16.56 -18.02
N PHE A 319 -8.63 15.91 -17.09
CA PHE A 319 -9.70 16.56 -16.33
C PHE A 319 -9.16 17.65 -15.39
N PHE A 320 -8.02 17.43 -14.74
CA PHE A 320 -7.36 18.44 -13.91
C PHE A 320 -7.09 19.74 -14.68
N TRP A 321 -6.60 19.62 -15.92
CA TRP A 321 -6.36 20.79 -16.78
C TRP A 321 -7.62 21.37 -17.43
N GLU A 322 -8.66 20.57 -17.69
CA GLU A 322 -10.00 21.08 -18.06
C GLU A 322 -10.57 22.00 -16.96
N LEU A 323 -10.33 21.66 -15.68
CA LEU A 323 -10.69 22.47 -14.51
C LEU A 323 -9.74 23.66 -14.27
N GLY A 324 -8.74 23.87 -15.13
CA GLY A 324 -7.75 24.93 -15.00
C GLY A 324 -6.72 24.72 -13.88
N GLY A 325 -6.58 23.49 -13.37
CA GLY A 325 -5.76 23.18 -12.19
C GLY A 325 -6.24 23.91 -10.94
N TYR A 326 -5.31 24.19 -10.02
CA TYR A 326 -5.55 25.06 -8.87
C TYR A 326 -5.49 26.55 -9.23
N ASP A 327 -6.19 27.38 -8.47
CA ASP A 327 -6.00 28.83 -8.47
C ASP A 327 -4.58 29.22 -8.04
N GLU A 328 -3.77 29.67 -9.00
CA GLU A 328 -2.40 30.17 -8.80
C GLU A 328 -2.32 31.35 -7.82
N GLY A 329 -3.44 32.01 -7.49
CA GLY A 329 -3.50 33.05 -6.47
C GLY A 329 -3.62 32.55 -5.03
N LEU A 330 -3.79 31.24 -4.81
CA LEU A 330 -3.75 30.62 -3.48
C LEU A 330 -2.30 30.50 -3.01
N ASP A 331 -2.04 30.94 -1.78
CA ASP A 331 -0.68 31.11 -1.26
C ASP A 331 -0.40 30.12 -0.12
N ILE A 332 0.81 29.52 -0.13
CA ILE A 332 1.32 28.57 0.87
C ILE A 332 0.46 27.35 1.15
N TRP A 333 -0.67 27.50 1.85
CA TRP A 333 -1.50 26.40 2.34
C TRP A 333 -2.93 26.87 2.64
N GLY A 334 -3.90 25.98 2.42
CA GLY A 334 -5.29 26.14 2.84
C GLY A 334 -6.16 26.76 1.75
N GLY A 335 -7.33 26.16 1.55
CA GLY A 335 -8.34 26.61 0.59
C GLY A 335 -8.35 25.77 -0.68
N GLU A 336 -7.21 25.18 -1.06
CA GLU A 336 -7.06 24.45 -2.31
C GLU A 336 -7.92 23.18 -2.35
N GLN A 337 -8.11 22.53 -1.21
CA GLN A 337 -8.97 21.35 -1.11
C GLN A 337 -10.44 21.70 -1.35
N TYR A 338 -10.90 22.87 -0.90
CA TYR A 338 -12.27 23.34 -1.13
C TYR A 338 -12.44 23.78 -2.57
N GLU A 339 -11.49 24.54 -3.09
CA GLU A 339 -11.50 25.04 -4.45
C GLU A 339 -11.60 23.92 -5.48
N LEU A 340 -10.75 22.90 -5.39
CA LEU A 340 -10.78 21.78 -6.31
C LEU A 340 -12.04 20.92 -6.11
N SER A 341 -12.48 20.69 -4.87
CA SER A 341 -13.73 19.95 -4.60
C SER A 341 -14.95 20.64 -5.24
N PHE A 342 -15.04 21.97 -5.10
CA PHE A 342 -16.11 22.77 -5.68
C PHE A 342 -16.05 22.77 -7.21
N LYS A 343 -14.85 22.91 -7.80
CA LYS A 343 -14.63 22.79 -9.24
C LYS A 343 -15.14 21.45 -9.77
N ILE A 344 -14.70 20.34 -9.17
CA ILE A 344 -15.07 18.99 -9.60
C ILE A 344 -16.59 18.84 -9.62
N TRP A 345 -17.26 19.11 -8.50
CA TRP A 345 -18.70 18.91 -8.38
C TRP A 345 -19.53 19.89 -9.22
N GLN A 346 -19.25 21.19 -9.12
CA GLN A 346 -20.06 22.20 -9.79
C GLN A 346 -19.85 22.15 -11.32
N CYS A 347 -18.69 21.75 -11.80
CA CYS A 347 -18.36 21.76 -13.23
C CYS A 347 -18.52 20.39 -13.92
N GLY A 348 -19.31 19.48 -13.32
CA GLY A 348 -19.80 18.26 -13.98
C GLY A 348 -18.91 17.03 -13.86
N GLY A 349 -18.01 16.99 -12.88
CA GLY A 349 -17.34 15.77 -12.43
C GLY A 349 -17.97 15.19 -11.16
N ARG A 350 -17.30 14.18 -10.60
CA ARG A 350 -17.67 13.59 -9.31
C ARG A 350 -16.44 13.36 -8.44
N MET A 351 -16.64 13.25 -7.13
CA MET A 351 -15.58 12.92 -6.19
C MET A 351 -15.98 11.78 -5.27
N VAL A 352 -15.12 10.76 -5.17
CA VAL A 352 -15.37 9.57 -4.36
C VAL A 352 -14.16 9.21 -3.51
N ASP A 353 -14.41 8.63 -2.34
CA ASP A 353 -13.38 8.00 -1.53
C ASP A 353 -13.42 6.49 -1.80
N ALA A 354 -12.28 5.84 -2.01
CA ALA A 354 -12.19 4.41 -2.32
C ALA A 354 -11.72 3.60 -1.10
N PRO A 355 -12.60 2.88 -0.39
CA PRO A 355 -12.26 2.16 0.85
C PRO A 355 -11.12 1.15 0.74
N CYS A 356 -11.01 0.50 -0.43
CA CYS A 356 -9.97 -0.49 -0.69
C CYS A 356 -8.61 0.11 -1.05
N SER A 357 -8.53 1.43 -1.28
CA SER A 357 -7.28 2.17 -1.41
C SER A 357 -6.97 2.87 -0.09
N ARG A 358 -5.87 2.51 0.56
CA ARG A 358 -5.48 3.10 1.85
C ARG A 358 -4.06 3.62 1.82
N VAL A 359 -3.85 4.79 2.40
CA VAL A 359 -2.54 5.46 2.48
C VAL A 359 -2.36 6.00 3.89
N GLY A 360 -1.28 5.60 4.57
CA GLY A 360 -0.93 6.16 5.87
C GLY A 360 -0.31 7.53 5.71
N HIS A 361 -0.63 8.45 6.62
CA HIS A 361 -0.11 9.81 6.66
C HIS A 361 0.39 10.15 8.06
N VAL A 362 1.57 10.77 8.16
CA VAL A 362 2.11 11.24 9.45
C VAL A 362 1.38 12.50 9.90
N TYR A 363 0.46 12.36 10.86
CA TYR A 363 -0.20 13.52 11.48
C TYR A 363 0.73 14.16 12.48
N ARG A 364 1.38 15.26 12.09
CA ARG A 364 2.32 15.99 12.95
C ARG A 364 1.67 16.39 14.27
N GLY A 365 2.42 16.31 15.36
CA GLY A 365 1.96 16.79 16.67
C GLY A 365 1.76 18.31 16.69
N TYR A 366 2.45 19.04 15.81
CA TYR A 366 2.22 20.45 15.50
C TYR A 366 2.86 20.80 14.14
N SER A 367 2.53 21.98 13.58
CA SER A 367 3.17 22.48 12.35
C SER A 367 4.47 23.23 12.68
N PRO A 368 5.66 22.75 12.24
CA PRO A 368 6.93 23.38 12.54
C PRO A 368 7.26 24.57 11.63
N PHE A 369 6.44 24.81 10.60
CA PHE A 369 6.74 25.81 9.57
C PHE A 369 6.23 27.19 9.97
N PRO A 370 7.09 28.21 10.08
CA PRO A 370 6.66 29.58 10.33
C PRO A 370 5.86 30.13 9.14
N ASN A 371 4.99 31.10 9.39
CA ASN A 371 4.29 31.81 8.34
C ASN A 371 5.29 32.63 7.51
N PRO A 372 5.52 32.30 6.23
CA PRO A 372 6.57 32.94 5.44
C PRO A 372 6.17 34.32 4.89
N ARG A 373 4.92 34.74 5.05
CA ARG A 373 4.40 36.00 4.51
C ARG A 373 4.20 37.09 5.56
N GLY A 374 4.21 36.73 6.86
CA GLY A 374 3.87 37.65 7.94
C GLY A 374 2.41 38.16 7.92
N VAL A 375 1.58 37.64 7.01
CA VAL A 375 0.16 38.00 6.85
C VAL A 375 -0.72 36.74 6.90
N ASN A 376 -2.01 36.91 7.19
CA ASN A 376 -2.95 35.80 7.23
C ASN A 376 -3.36 35.34 5.81
N PHE A 377 -2.47 34.62 5.15
CA PHE A 377 -2.72 34.08 3.80
C PHE A 377 -3.87 33.06 3.78
N VAL A 378 -4.15 32.35 4.88
CA VAL A 378 -5.26 31.38 4.95
C VAL A 378 -6.60 32.07 4.80
N THR A 379 -6.84 33.16 5.54
CA THR A 379 -8.07 33.97 5.38
C THR A 379 -8.17 34.53 3.97
N ARG A 380 -7.06 34.97 3.36
CA ARG A 380 -7.03 35.44 1.96
C ARG A 380 -7.47 34.33 1.01
N ASN A 381 -6.86 33.15 1.12
CA ASN A 381 -7.19 32.00 0.28
C ASN A 381 -8.65 31.60 0.42
N PHE A 382 -9.14 31.48 1.66
CA PHE A 382 -10.54 31.19 1.95
C PHE A 382 -11.48 32.21 1.30
N LYS A 383 -11.14 33.50 1.35
CA LYS A 383 -11.91 34.55 0.68
C LYS A 383 -11.92 34.38 -0.84
N ARG A 384 -10.77 34.07 -1.45
CA ARG A 384 -10.69 33.81 -2.90
C ARG A 384 -11.63 32.68 -3.32
N VAL A 385 -11.60 31.57 -2.59
CA VAL A 385 -12.49 30.43 -2.85
C VAL A 385 -13.95 30.81 -2.67
N ALA A 386 -14.29 31.48 -1.57
CA ALA A 386 -15.67 31.87 -1.27
C ALA A 386 -16.24 32.85 -2.32
N GLU A 387 -15.46 33.83 -2.75
CA GLU A 387 -15.87 34.83 -3.75
C GLU A 387 -16.15 34.22 -5.13
N VAL A 388 -15.46 33.14 -5.49
CA VAL A 388 -15.61 32.49 -6.80
C VAL A 388 -16.65 31.38 -6.76
N TRP A 389 -16.72 30.58 -5.69
CA TRP A 389 -17.41 29.29 -5.71
C TRP A 389 -18.62 29.17 -4.79
N MET A 390 -18.84 30.11 -3.85
CA MET A 390 -19.90 29.98 -2.83
C MET A 390 -21.11 30.89 -3.04
N ASP A 391 -21.12 31.72 -4.08
CA ASP A 391 -22.25 32.61 -4.39
C ASP A 391 -22.70 33.46 -3.18
N GLU A 392 -24.00 33.49 -2.86
CA GLU A 392 -24.56 34.19 -1.71
C GLU A 392 -24.13 33.58 -0.35
N TYR A 393 -23.70 32.32 -0.32
CA TYR A 393 -23.38 31.61 0.93
C TYR A 393 -22.07 32.05 1.57
N LYS A 394 -21.20 32.76 0.83
CA LYS A 394 -19.99 33.38 1.40
C LYS A 394 -20.30 34.32 2.58
N GLN A 395 -21.50 34.91 2.62
CA GLN A 395 -21.89 35.80 3.71
C GLN A 395 -21.91 35.08 5.07
N PHE A 396 -22.32 33.80 5.12
CA PHE A 396 -22.32 33.03 6.37
C PHE A 396 -20.92 32.73 6.90
N LEU A 397 -19.91 32.73 6.01
CA LEU A 397 -18.50 32.64 6.38
C LEU A 397 -18.01 34.00 6.93
N TYR A 398 -18.42 35.10 6.30
CA TYR A 398 -18.01 36.45 6.69
C TYR A 398 -18.59 36.87 8.04
N GLU A 399 -19.86 36.55 8.29
CA GLU A 399 -20.56 36.77 9.57
C GLU A 399 -19.81 36.15 10.78
N ARG A 400 -19.07 35.05 10.56
CA ARG A 400 -18.36 34.30 11.61
C ARG A 400 -16.92 34.74 11.83
N ASN A 401 -16.33 35.46 10.88
CA ASN A 401 -14.97 35.95 10.98
C ASN A 401 -14.86 37.33 10.33
N PRO A 402 -14.94 38.42 11.11
CA PRO A 402 -14.85 39.79 10.63
C PRO A 402 -13.55 40.13 9.88
N GLN A 403 -12.51 39.27 9.95
CA GLN A 403 -11.30 39.45 9.15
C GLN A 403 -11.58 39.33 7.65
N PHE A 404 -12.62 38.59 7.24
CA PHE A 404 -12.95 38.45 5.82
C PHE A 404 -13.27 39.79 5.17
N ASP A 405 -14.04 40.66 5.83
CA ASP A 405 -14.42 41.97 5.28
C ASP A 405 -13.20 42.85 4.98
N LYS A 406 -12.20 42.80 5.86
CA LYS A 406 -10.96 43.58 5.76
C LYS A 406 -9.93 42.98 4.81
N THR A 407 -10.08 41.71 4.42
CA THR A 407 -9.09 41.00 3.61
C THR A 407 -9.32 41.25 2.13
N ASN A 408 -8.30 41.68 1.39
CA ASN A 408 -8.36 41.78 -0.07
C ASN A 408 -8.05 40.40 -0.70
N PRO A 409 -8.98 39.77 -1.46
CA PRO A 409 -8.71 38.48 -2.09
C PRO A 409 -7.73 38.58 -3.27
N GLY A 410 -7.40 39.77 -3.78
CA GLY A 410 -6.63 39.95 -5.01
C GLY A 410 -7.49 39.78 -6.27
N ASP A 411 -6.85 39.66 -7.44
CA ASP A 411 -7.57 39.49 -8.71
C ASP A 411 -8.22 38.09 -8.81
N LEU A 412 -9.50 38.07 -9.17
CA LEU A 412 -10.33 36.88 -9.32
C LEU A 412 -10.89 36.74 -10.75
N THR A 413 -10.53 37.63 -11.68
CA THR A 413 -11.10 37.71 -13.03
C THR A 413 -10.94 36.38 -13.78
N LYS A 414 -9.72 35.81 -13.77
CA LYS A 414 -9.41 34.51 -14.39
C LYS A 414 -10.28 33.36 -13.84
N GLN A 415 -10.48 33.34 -12.52
CA GLN A 415 -11.22 32.25 -11.86
C GLN A 415 -12.74 32.36 -12.12
N LYS A 416 -13.29 33.58 -12.10
CA LYS A 416 -14.71 33.81 -12.44
C LYS A 416 -15.00 33.48 -13.90
N ALA A 417 -14.15 33.93 -14.83
CA ALA A 417 -14.28 33.62 -16.25
C ALA A 417 -14.19 32.11 -16.53
N LEU A 418 -13.34 31.39 -15.79
CA LEU A 418 -13.25 29.92 -15.89
C LEU A 418 -14.56 29.25 -15.46
N ARG A 419 -15.14 29.66 -14.32
CA ARG A 419 -16.41 29.12 -13.82
C ARG A 419 -17.55 29.33 -14.81
N GLU A 420 -17.62 30.52 -15.42
CA GLU A 420 -18.59 30.86 -16.46
C GLU A 420 -18.38 30.02 -17.73
N LYS A 421 -17.13 29.92 -18.21
CA LYS A 421 -16.76 29.14 -19.40
C LYS A 421 -17.15 27.67 -19.28
N LEU A 422 -16.92 27.07 -18.11
CA LEU A 422 -17.25 25.67 -17.83
C LEU A 422 -18.75 25.44 -17.54
N LYS A 423 -19.56 26.51 -17.49
CA LYS A 423 -21.00 26.47 -17.16
C LYS A 423 -21.27 25.73 -15.86
N CYS A 424 -20.46 26.01 -14.84
CA CYS A 424 -20.56 25.33 -13.56
C CYS A 424 -21.89 25.67 -12.87
N LYS A 425 -22.43 24.69 -12.16
CA LYS A 425 -23.66 24.80 -11.37
C LYS A 425 -23.47 25.77 -10.19
N PRO A 426 -24.55 26.38 -9.67
CA PRO A 426 -24.47 27.26 -8.51
C PRO A 426 -24.12 26.49 -7.23
N PHE A 427 -23.60 27.18 -6.22
CA PHE A 427 -23.25 26.58 -4.93
C PHE A 427 -24.47 26.04 -4.19
N LYS A 428 -25.64 26.65 -4.39
CA LYS A 428 -26.92 26.13 -3.90
C LYS A 428 -27.15 24.68 -4.34
N TRP A 429 -26.86 24.36 -5.61
CA TRP A 429 -26.98 22.99 -6.13
C TRP A 429 -26.00 22.04 -5.43
N PHE A 430 -24.77 22.50 -5.14
CA PHE A 430 -23.81 21.69 -4.39
C PHE A 430 -24.34 21.32 -3.00
N LEU A 431 -24.93 22.27 -2.27
CA LEU A 431 -25.52 22.01 -0.96
C LEU A 431 -26.75 21.10 -1.03
N GLU A 432 -27.62 21.25 -2.04
CA GLU A 432 -28.88 20.49 -2.13
C GLU A 432 -28.71 19.06 -2.70
N GLU A 433 -27.75 18.86 -3.61
CA GLU A 433 -27.55 17.60 -4.32
C GLU A 433 -26.33 16.82 -3.81
N VAL A 434 -25.20 17.49 -3.58
CA VAL A 434 -23.94 16.81 -3.18
C VAL A 434 -23.85 16.65 -1.67
N ALA A 435 -24.21 17.68 -0.91
CA ALA A 435 -24.03 17.73 0.54
C ALA A 435 -25.28 18.16 1.34
N PRO A 436 -26.47 17.57 1.10
CA PRO A 436 -27.70 17.99 1.81
C PRO A 436 -27.60 17.78 3.32
N ASP A 437 -26.81 16.80 3.75
CA ASP A 437 -26.54 16.48 5.14
C ASP A 437 -25.51 17.41 5.81
N LEU A 438 -24.80 18.24 5.05
CA LEU A 438 -23.93 19.28 5.59
C LEU A 438 -24.74 20.33 6.34
N LEU A 439 -25.83 20.83 5.74
CA LEU A 439 -26.67 21.86 6.37
C LEU A 439 -27.41 21.35 7.61
N VAL A 440 -27.64 20.05 7.68
CA VAL A 440 -28.22 19.39 8.84
C VAL A 440 -27.25 19.40 10.02
N ARG A 441 -25.96 19.13 9.77
CA ARG A 441 -24.94 19.06 10.83
C ARG A 441 -24.33 20.42 11.15
N TYR A 442 -24.10 21.23 10.13
CA TYR A 442 -23.49 22.56 10.18
C TYR A 442 -24.47 23.56 9.53
N PRO A 443 -25.51 23.99 10.25
CA PRO A 443 -26.52 24.88 9.71
C PRO A 443 -25.94 26.28 9.43
N LEU A 444 -26.53 26.97 8.45
CA LEU A 444 -26.13 28.33 8.07
C LEU A 444 -26.13 29.30 9.25
N ARG A 445 -27.11 29.14 10.14
CA ARG A 445 -27.22 29.84 11.42
C ARG A 445 -27.39 28.80 12.51
N GLU A 446 -26.53 28.89 13.52
CA GLU A 446 -26.58 27.95 14.63
C GLU A 446 -27.86 28.17 15.45
N PRO A 447 -28.59 27.12 15.81
CA PRO A 447 -29.71 27.24 16.74
C PRO A 447 -29.25 27.79 18.07
N LEU A 448 -30.17 28.46 18.78
CA LEU A 448 -29.92 28.89 20.14
C LEU A 448 -29.61 27.67 21.04
N PRO A 449 -28.72 27.82 22.03
CA PRO A 449 -28.42 26.72 22.95
C PRO A 449 -29.65 26.34 23.80
N PHE A 450 -29.65 25.12 24.31
CA PHE A 450 -30.69 24.63 25.23
C PHE A 450 -30.58 25.31 26.61
N ALA A 451 -29.35 25.59 27.05
CA ALA A 451 -29.07 26.33 28.28
C ALA A 451 -27.71 27.03 28.18
N SER A 452 -27.53 28.13 28.91
CA SER A 452 -26.25 28.85 28.95
C SER A 452 -26.07 29.63 30.26
N GLY A 453 -24.85 30.08 30.51
CA GLY A 453 -24.48 30.89 31.68
C GLY A 453 -23.81 30.07 32.76
N ARG A 454 -23.93 30.50 34.02
CA ARG A 454 -23.35 29.77 35.16
C ARG A 454 -24.20 28.54 35.49
N VAL A 455 -23.57 27.47 35.99
CA VAL A 455 -24.27 26.26 36.45
C VAL A 455 -24.07 26.13 37.96
N GLN A 456 -25.09 26.46 38.74
CA GLN A 456 -25.06 26.58 40.19
C GLN A 456 -25.51 25.29 40.87
N SER A 457 -24.81 24.86 41.93
CA SER A 457 -25.24 23.69 42.71
C SER A 457 -26.44 24.03 43.59
N VAL A 458 -27.48 23.21 43.55
CA VAL A 458 -28.64 23.35 44.45
C VAL A 458 -28.31 22.86 45.87
N ALA A 459 -27.40 21.88 46.01
CA ALA A 459 -26.93 21.43 47.32
C ALA A 459 -26.10 22.50 48.06
N ASN A 460 -25.32 23.30 47.33
CA ASN A 460 -24.55 24.40 47.90
C ASN A 460 -24.64 25.65 47.00
N PRO A 461 -25.57 26.58 47.28
CA PRO A 461 -25.79 27.76 46.44
C PRO A 461 -24.59 28.72 46.34
N LYS A 462 -23.54 28.57 47.15
CA LYS A 462 -22.31 29.39 47.01
C LYS A 462 -21.39 28.87 45.91
N LEU A 463 -21.61 27.66 45.41
CA LEU A 463 -20.72 26.95 44.48
C LEU A 463 -21.37 26.79 43.09
N CYS A 464 -20.57 27.07 42.07
CA CYS A 464 -20.91 26.91 40.66
C CYS A 464 -19.85 26.04 39.98
N LEU A 465 -20.23 25.33 38.91
CA LEU A 465 -19.25 24.68 38.03
C LEU A 465 -18.21 25.70 37.57
N ASP A 466 -16.96 25.28 37.56
CA ASP A 466 -15.83 26.11 37.19
C ASP A 466 -14.77 25.25 36.50
N THR A 467 -14.15 25.77 35.44
CA THR A 467 -13.04 25.09 34.78
C THR A 467 -11.75 25.14 35.59
N LEU A 468 -11.69 25.91 36.68
CA LEU A 468 -10.52 26.13 37.54
C LEU A 468 -9.29 26.63 36.77
N ASN A 469 -9.50 27.23 35.59
CA ASN A 469 -8.47 27.54 34.60
C ASN A 469 -7.63 26.33 34.16
N HIS A 470 -8.17 25.12 34.33
CA HIS A 470 -7.59 23.89 33.84
C HIS A 470 -7.66 23.81 32.31
N LYS A 471 -6.74 23.05 31.75
CA LYS A 471 -6.58 22.79 30.31
C LYS A 471 -7.28 21.50 29.90
N ALA A 472 -7.12 21.11 28.64
CA ALA A 472 -7.66 19.85 28.15
C ALA A 472 -7.08 18.64 28.91
N LYS A 473 -7.91 17.63 29.13
CA LYS A 473 -7.71 16.39 29.88
C LYS A 473 -7.62 16.54 31.40
N GLU A 474 -7.89 17.73 31.92
CA GLU A 474 -7.93 17.98 33.35
C GLU A 474 -9.39 18.03 33.85
N PRO A 475 -9.66 17.63 35.11
CA PRO A 475 -11.00 17.60 35.67
C PRO A 475 -11.55 19.01 35.91
N ILE A 476 -12.85 19.19 35.72
CA ILE A 476 -13.55 20.39 36.18
C ILE A 476 -13.88 20.28 37.67
N GLY A 477 -14.21 21.40 38.28
CA GLY A 477 -14.61 21.43 39.69
C GLY A 477 -15.70 22.45 39.95
N VAL A 478 -15.72 22.92 41.19
CA VAL A 478 -16.62 23.98 41.62
C VAL A 478 -15.86 25.11 42.30
N PHE A 479 -16.32 26.34 42.10
CA PHE A 479 -15.78 27.54 42.75
C PHE A 479 -16.90 28.52 43.14
N GLY A 480 -16.55 29.61 43.81
CA GLY A 480 -17.51 30.66 44.19
C GLY A 480 -18.27 31.20 42.97
N CYS A 481 -19.59 31.25 43.03
CA CYS A 481 -20.42 31.66 41.89
C CYS A 481 -20.18 33.11 41.45
N ALA A 482 -20.05 33.31 40.14
CA ALA A 482 -20.06 34.62 39.48
C ALA A 482 -21.34 35.40 39.81
N PRO A 483 -21.31 36.74 40.00
CA PRO A 483 -22.51 37.52 40.32
C PRO A 483 -23.55 37.51 39.17
N ASN A 484 -23.09 37.60 37.91
CA ASN A 484 -23.96 37.54 36.76
C ASN A 484 -24.30 36.08 36.42
N LYS A 485 -25.59 35.74 36.44
CA LYS A 485 -26.07 34.39 36.14
C LYS A 485 -25.95 34.03 34.66
N THR A 486 -26.31 34.96 33.78
CA THR A 486 -26.46 34.71 32.33
C THR A 486 -25.15 34.90 31.58
N HIS A 487 -24.33 35.86 32.00
CA HIS A 487 -23.04 36.18 31.40
C HIS A 487 -21.94 36.23 32.48
N PRO A 488 -21.60 35.08 33.09
CA PRO A 488 -20.47 35.00 34.01
C PRO A 488 -19.14 35.15 33.25
N GLN A 489 -18.04 35.28 33.99
CA GLN A 489 -16.71 35.17 33.41
C GLN A 489 -16.47 33.81 32.73
N ASN A 490 -15.54 33.77 31.77
CA ASN A 490 -15.38 32.63 30.84
C ASN A 490 -15.16 31.26 31.50
N ASN A 491 -14.51 31.18 32.67
CA ASN A 491 -14.27 29.91 33.38
C ASN A 491 -15.52 29.35 34.09
N GLN A 492 -16.59 30.14 34.22
CA GLN A 492 -17.90 29.69 34.71
C GLN A 492 -19.01 29.79 33.66
N PHE A 493 -18.67 30.16 32.42
CA PHE A 493 -19.64 30.20 31.33
C PHE A 493 -19.68 28.85 30.63
N PHE A 494 -20.79 28.13 30.83
CA PHE A 494 -21.09 26.90 30.13
C PHE A 494 -22.27 27.09 29.18
N THR A 495 -22.28 26.30 28.10
CA THR A 495 -23.36 26.30 27.12
C THR A 495 -23.73 24.87 26.78
N LEU A 496 -24.98 24.47 27.00
CA LEU A 496 -25.55 23.24 26.49
C LEU A 496 -26.01 23.48 25.04
N THR A 497 -25.19 23.04 24.08
CA THR A 497 -25.34 23.42 22.68
C THR A 497 -26.32 22.52 21.92
N TYR A 498 -26.71 22.92 20.71
CA TYR A 498 -27.53 22.12 19.80
C TYR A 498 -26.88 20.77 19.40
N TYR A 499 -25.56 20.61 19.57
CA TYR A 499 -24.88 19.32 19.41
C TYR A 499 -25.13 18.35 20.57
N ARG A 500 -25.82 18.81 21.63
CA ARG A 500 -26.10 18.08 22.88
C ARG A 500 -24.85 17.82 23.71
N ASP A 501 -23.88 18.72 23.59
CA ASP A 501 -22.66 18.77 24.40
C ASP A 501 -22.69 20.00 25.32
N ILE A 502 -21.98 19.95 26.44
CA ILE A 502 -21.78 21.12 27.31
C ILE A 502 -20.38 21.68 27.03
N ARG A 503 -20.31 22.91 26.53
CA ARG A 503 -19.05 23.61 26.20
C ARG A 503 -18.68 24.64 27.24
N ALA A 504 -17.40 24.69 27.60
CA ALA A 504 -16.83 25.73 28.43
C ALA A 504 -16.25 26.86 27.56
N ALA A 505 -16.71 28.10 27.79
CA ALA A 505 -16.31 29.25 26.98
C ALA A 505 -14.82 29.61 27.11
N SER A 506 -14.20 29.34 28.27
CA SER A 506 -12.78 29.67 28.52
C SER A 506 -11.79 28.95 27.62
N VAL A 507 -12.12 27.74 27.14
CA VAL A 507 -11.18 26.85 26.44
C VAL A 507 -11.76 26.24 25.16
N GLU A 508 -13.02 26.53 24.83
CA GLU A 508 -13.77 25.90 23.73
C GLU A 508 -13.69 24.35 23.78
N LYS A 509 -13.78 23.78 24.98
CA LYS A 509 -13.77 22.33 25.24
C LYS A 509 -15.12 21.85 25.74
N CYS A 510 -15.36 20.55 25.58
CA CYS A 510 -16.58 19.89 26.00
C CYS A 510 -16.36 19.15 27.32
N LEU A 511 -17.40 19.07 28.14
CA LEU A 511 -17.43 18.17 29.29
C LEU A 511 -17.50 16.72 28.80
N ASP A 512 -16.61 15.89 29.33
CA ASP A 512 -16.43 14.51 28.91
C ASP A 512 -16.35 13.59 30.12
N ALA A 513 -17.07 12.47 30.07
CA ALA A 513 -17.01 11.41 31.07
C ALA A 513 -17.08 10.03 30.40
N SER A 514 -16.01 9.26 30.55
CA SER A 514 -15.78 8.01 29.80
C SER A 514 -16.31 6.75 30.48
N SER A 515 -16.43 6.76 31.81
CA SER A 515 -16.87 5.61 32.60
C SER A 515 -17.82 5.99 33.73
N ASP A 516 -18.43 4.98 34.33
CA ASP A 516 -19.31 5.14 35.49
C ASP A 516 -18.51 5.66 36.69
N ASN A 517 -19.06 6.62 37.44
CA ASN A 517 -18.37 7.27 38.56
C ASN A 517 -17.08 8.00 38.18
N ALA A 518 -16.87 8.31 36.89
CA ALA A 518 -15.74 9.10 36.43
C ALA A 518 -15.86 10.57 36.85
N GLU A 519 -14.72 11.19 37.14
CA GLU A 519 -14.62 12.65 37.18
C GLU A 519 -14.85 13.22 35.78
N VAL A 520 -15.57 14.34 35.71
CA VAL A 520 -15.84 15.05 34.46
C VAL A 520 -14.62 15.88 34.11
N ILE A 521 -14.12 15.70 32.89
CA ILE A 521 -12.92 16.39 32.39
C ILE A 521 -13.26 17.32 31.23
N LEU A 522 -12.35 18.25 30.94
CA LEU A 522 -12.39 19.03 29.71
C LEU A 522 -11.75 18.24 28.57
N PHE A 523 -12.47 17.97 27.49
CA PHE A 523 -11.93 17.27 26.33
C PHE A 523 -12.26 18.00 25.02
N ASN A 524 -11.59 17.62 23.93
CA ASN A 524 -11.90 18.17 22.61
C ASN A 524 -13.33 17.79 22.22
N CYS A 525 -14.14 18.78 21.85
CA CYS A 525 -15.49 18.55 21.35
C CYS A 525 -15.43 17.71 20.08
N HIS A 526 -16.13 16.57 20.04
CA HIS A 526 -16.13 15.66 18.90
C HIS A 526 -17.51 15.38 18.31
N GLU A 527 -18.57 16.05 18.81
CA GLU A 527 -19.91 16.07 18.20
C GLU A 527 -20.50 14.67 17.93
N SER A 528 -20.05 13.65 18.67
CA SER A 528 -20.41 12.24 18.43
C SER A 528 -21.45 11.71 19.41
N GLN A 529 -21.95 12.56 20.32
CA GLN A 529 -23.01 12.25 21.29
C GLN A 529 -22.77 10.94 22.09
N GLY A 530 -21.51 10.62 22.37
CA GLY A 530 -21.10 9.48 23.20
C GLY A 530 -20.88 9.89 24.64
N ASN A 531 -19.62 9.86 25.07
CA ASN A 531 -19.09 10.40 26.32
C ASN A 531 -19.20 11.95 26.47
N GLN A 532 -19.79 12.65 25.51
CA GLN A 532 -20.06 14.09 25.56
C GLN A 532 -21.55 14.41 25.37
N LEU A 533 -22.43 13.41 25.45
CA LEU A 533 -23.88 13.63 25.38
C LEU A 533 -24.41 14.01 26.75
N TRP A 534 -25.00 15.20 26.84
CA TRP A 534 -25.60 15.73 28.06
C TRP A 534 -27.02 16.18 27.79
N ARG A 535 -27.95 15.97 28.73
CA ARG A 535 -29.32 16.49 28.67
C ARG A 535 -29.67 17.12 29.99
N TYR A 536 -30.32 18.29 29.95
CA TYR A 536 -30.85 18.91 31.15
C TYR A 536 -32.35 18.66 31.25
N ASP A 537 -32.80 18.20 32.41
CA ASP A 537 -34.21 18.10 32.76
C ASP A 537 -34.55 19.21 33.75
N GLN A 538 -35.45 20.10 33.34
CA GLN A 538 -35.84 21.26 34.14
C GLN A 538 -36.71 20.88 35.34
N GLU A 539 -37.51 19.82 35.26
CA GLU A 539 -38.41 19.42 36.34
C GLU A 539 -37.61 18.86 37.52
N THR A 540 -36.63 18.00 37.22
CA THR A 540 -35.75 17.41 38.23
C THR A 540 -34.52 18.26 38.55
N GLN A 541 -34.22 19.25 37.70
CA GLN A 541 -32.98 20.04 37.70
C GLN A 541 -31.72 19.19 37.53
N MET A 542 -31.83 18.00 36.96
CA MET A 542 -30.68 17.11 36.78
C MET A 542 -30.04 17.28 35.41
N ILE A 543 -28.71 17.19 35.37
CA ILE A 543 -27.93 17.10 34.13
C ILE A 543 -27.58 15.63 33.91
N MET A 544 -28.29 14.98 32.99
CA MET A 544 -28.13 13.58 32.62
C MET A 544 -26.98 13.40 31.63
N HIS A 545 -26.24 12.30 31.77
CA HIS A 545 -25.10 11.91 30.96
C HIS A 545 -25.38 10.67 30.11
N GLY A 546 -25.05 10.75 28.83
CA GLY A 546 -25.19 9.65 27.87
C GLY A 546 -26.63 9.41 27.43
N LYS A 547 -26.86 8.23 26.84
CA LYS A 547 -28.20 7.81 26.42
C LYS A 547 -29.08 7.55 27.65
N PRO A 548 -30.42 7.70 27.55
CA PRO A 548 -31.34 7.45 28.67
C PRO A 548 -31.13 6.09 29.36
N SER A 549 -30.65 5.07 28.64
CA SER A 549 -30.34 3.75 29.20
C SER A 549 -29.17 3.70 30.18
N ARG A 550 -28.30 4.73 30.24
CA ARG A 550 -27.14 4.76 31.15
C ARG A 550 -27.51 5.17 32.58
N ASP A 551 -28.63 5.88 32.77
CA ASP A 551 -29.11 6.32 34.09
C ASP A 551 -28.03 7.05 34.92
N GLN A 552 -27.25 7.93 34.27
CA GLN A 552 -26.18 8.70 34.90
C GLN A 552 -26.45 10.19 34.91
N CYS A 553 -26.10 10.84 36.00
CA CYS A 553 -26.31 12.25 36.25
C CYS A 553 -25.04 12.89 36.80
N LEU A 554 -24.85 14.16 36.49
CA LEU A 554 -23.78 14.99 37.05
C LEU A 554 -24.00 15.15 38.56
N ASP A 555 -23.02 14.77 39.37
CA ASP A 555 -23.09 14.76 40.82
C ASP A 555 -21.90 15.53 41.42
N LEU A 556 -22.17 16.26 42.51
CA LEU A 556 -21.16 16.95 43.30
C LEU A 556 -20.78 16.10 44.52
N VAL A 557 -19.59 15.49 44.48
CA VAL A 557 -19.05 14.68 45.58
C VAL A 557 -17.87 15.42 46.20
N GLY A 558 -18.10 16.05 47.35
CA GLY A 558 -17.13 16.95 47.98
C GLY A 558 -16.92 18.22 47.15
N LYS A 559 -15.73 18.37 46.56
CA LYS A 559 -15.41 19.45 45.58
C LYS A 559 -15.23 18.92 44.15
N LYS A 560 -15.45 17.62 43.94
CA LYS A 560 -15.27 16.95 42.65
C LYS A 560 -16.59 16.83 41.92
N VAL A 561 -16.54 17.01 40.61
CA VAL A 561 -17.70 16.86 39.72
C VAL A 561 -17.55 15.52 39.01
N VAL A 562 -18.49 14.61 39.25
CA VAL A 562 -18.47 13.23 38.74
C VAL A 562 -19.78 12.89 38.03
N VAL A 563 -19.81 11.80 37.28
CA VAL A 563 -21.07 11.19 36.81
C VAL A 563 -21.43 10.01 37.70
N SER A 564 -22.62 9.97 38.28
CA SER A 564 -23.06 8.83 39.10
C SER A 564 -24.50 8.47 38.80
N LYS A 565 -24.99 7.35 39.34
CA LYS A 565 -26.37 6.90 39.10
C LYS A 565 -27.38 7.99 39.51
N CYS A 566 -28.33 8.29 38.62
CA CYS A 566 -29.36 9.31 38.88
C CYS A 566 -30.22 8.93 40.10
N ASP A 567 -30.40 9.87 41.03
CA ASP A 567 -31.32 9.76 42.16
C ASP A 567 -31.98 11.11 42.42
N ASN A 568 -33.28 11.21 42.11
CA ASN A 568 -34.07 12.43 42.28
C ASN A 568 -34.04 12.98 43.73
N ARG A 569 -33.70 12.16 44.73
CA ARG A 569 -33.64 12.60 46.14
C ARG A 569 -32.32 13.32 46.47
N LYS A 570 -31.27 13.11 45.68
CA LYS A 570 -29.96 13.74 45.90
C LYS A 570 -29.94 15.19 45.43
N LYS A 571 -29.88 16.13 46.38
CA LYS A 571 -29.69 17.55 46.06
C LYS A 571 -28.36 17.85 45.36
N THR A 572 -27.34 17.00 45.53
CA THR A 572 -26.02 17.15 44.89
C THR A 572 -26.03 16.91 43.38
N GLN A 573 -27.09 16.28 42.85
CA GLN A 573 -27.30 16.06 41.42
C GLN A 573 -28.20 17.13 40.76
N ARG A 574 -28.62 18.13 41.53
CA ARG A 574 -29.50 19.20 41.05
C ARG A 574 -28.69 20.47 40.78
N TRP A 575 -28.87 21.03 39.59
CA TRP A 575 -28.10 22.14 39.04
C TRP A 575 -29.02 23.22 38.47
N ASP A 576 -28.78 24.48 38.84
CA ASP A 576 -29.52 25.64 38.35
C ASP A 576 -28.71 26.37 37.26
N TRP A 577 -29.25 26.45 36.06
CA TRP A 577 -28.64 27.15 34.93
C TRP A 577 -28.98 28.64 34.95
N GLY A 578 -28.02 29.48 34.57
CA GLY A 578 -28.23 30.91 34.46
C GLY A 578 -29.31 31.32 33.46
N TYR A 579 -29.40 30.59 32.34
CA TYR A 579 -30.44 30.71 31.33
C TYR A 579 -30.82 29.32 30.80
N VAL A 580 -32.12 29.10 30.60
CA VAL A 580 -32.68 27.86 30.05
C VAL A 580 -33.68 28.24 28.96
N ASN A 581 -33.51 27.66 27.77
CA ASN A 581 -34.45 27.80 26.67
C ASN A 581 -35.42 26.60 26.71
N ARG A 582 -36.62 26.83 27.27
CA ARG A 582 -37.66 25.80 27.42
C ARG A 582 -38.12 25.22 26.09
N GLU A 583 -38.41 26.09 25.13
CA GLU A 583 -38.87 25.69 23.80
C GLU A 583 -37.87 24.75 23.13
N ASN A 584 -36.57 25.07 23.21
CA ASN A 584 -35.55 24.19 22.65
C ASN A 584 -35.44 22.86 23.42
N LEU A 585 -35.56 22.87 24.74
CA LEU A 585 -35.52 21.63 25.55
C LEU A 585 -36.73 20.74 25.30
N ASP A 586 -37.91 21.30 25.12
CA ASP A 586 -39.12 20.56 24.76
C ASP A 586 -38.96 19.93 23.37
N ASN A 587 -38.32 20.68 22.45
CA ASN A 587 -37.98 20.24 21.11
C ASN A 587 -36.63 19.48 21.03
N TRP A 588 -36.18 18.89 22.14
CA TRP A 588 -34.90 18.15 22.24
C TRP A 588 -34.72 17.12 21.12
N GLU A 589 -35.80 16.40 20.78
CA GLU A 589 -35.82 15.38 19.74
C GLU A 589 -36.14 15.95 18.34
N GLU A 590 -36.72 17.14 18.23
CA GLU A 590 -37.13 17.71 16.94
C GLU A 590 -35.93 18.20 16.12
N TYR A 591 -34.84 18.60 16.79
CA TYR A 591 -33.55 18.81 16.12
C TYR A 591 -32.98 17.50 15.49
N VAL A 592 -33.50 16.31 15.84
CA VAL A 592 -33.22 15.03 15.14
C VAL A 592 -34.04 14.90 13.85
N GLN A 593 -35.22 15.50 13.79
CA GLN A 593 -36.15 15.35 12.66
C GLN A 593 -35.66 16.05 11.39
N LEU A 594 -34.93 17.17 11.48
CA LEU A 594 -34.25 17.75 10.32
C LEU A 594 -33.21 16.79 9.69
N GLN A 595 -32.71 15.80 10.46
CA GLN A 595 -31.86 14.72 9.93
C GLN A 595 -32.66 13.59 9.24
N ARG A 596 -33.96 13.45 9.52
CA ARG A 596 -34.83 12.41 8.95
C ARG A 596 -35.73 12.91 7.81
N VAL A 597 -36.18 14.17 7.84
CA VAL A 597 -37.14 14.73 6.86
C VAL A 597 -36.54 14.86 5.45
N SER A 598 -35.21 14.92 5.32
CA SER A 598 -34.52 14.82 4.02
C SER A 598 -34.70 13.44 3.35
N LYS A 599 -34.94 12.36 4.11
CA LYS A 599 -35.13 11.01 3.56
C LYS A 599 -36.48 10.82 2.88
N GLU A 600 -37.57 11.39 3.41
CA GLU A 600 -38.92 11.09 2.89
C GLU A 600 -39.36 12.02 1.75
N SER A 601 -38.94 13.29 1.77
CA SER A 601 -39.30 14.28 0.73
C SER A 601 -38.68 13.96 -0.63
N LYS A 602 -37.41 13.51 -0.67
CA LYS A 602 -36.69 13.19 -1.90
C LYS A 602 -37.07 11.80 -2.45
N MET A 603 -37.25 10.79 -1.59
CA MET A 603 -37.70 9.45 -2.02
C MET A 603 -39.11 9.46 -2.59
N ARG A 604 -40.07 10.21 -2.01
CA ARG A 604 -41.42 10.32 -2.60
C ARG A 604 -41.40 10.99 -3.97
N LYS A 605 -40.57 12.03 -4.16
CA LYS A 605 -40.43 12.70 -5.47
C LYS A 605 -39.72 11.83 -6.51
N ILE A 606 -38.69 11.07 -6.13
CA ILE A 606 -37.98 10.15 -7.04
C ILE A 606 -38.88 8.96 -7.39
N VAL A 607 -39.60 8.38 -6.42
CA VAL A 607 -40.55 7.29 -6.69
C VAL A 607 -41.71 7.77 -7.56
N GLN A 608 -42.26 8.98 -7.34
CA GLN A 608 -43.27 9.55 -8.24
C GLN A 608 -42.72 9.84 -9.65
N PHE A 609 -41.48 10.35 -9.75
CA PHE A 609 -40.84 10.65 -11.04
C PHE A 609 -40.51 9.39 -11.84
N VAL A 610 -40.07 8.32 -11.16
CA VAL A 610 -39.77 7.01 -11.77
C VAL A 610 -41.06 6.28 -12.15
N VAL A 611 -42.09 6.32 -11.31
CA VAL A 611 -43.40 5.71 -11.62
C VAL A 611 -44.13 6.44 -12.77
N GLN A 612 -43.94 7.75 -12.93
CA GLN A 612 -44.52 8.51 -14.04
C GLN A 612 -43.76 8.36 -15.37
N ARG A 613 -42.45 8.01 -15.36
CA ARG A 613 -41.66 7.83 -16.60
C ARG A 613 -41.62 6.39 -17.12
N ILE A 614 -41.90 5.38 -16.30
CA ILE A 614 -41.81 3.97 -16.72
C ILE A 614 -43.10 3.43 -17.35
N ASN A 615 -44.20 4.19 -17.40
CA ASN A 615 -45.46 3.67 -17.94
C ASN A 615 -46.18 4.59 -18.94
N PRO A 616 -45.73 4.68 -20.20
CA PRO A 616 -46.60 4.98 -21.32
C PRO A 616 -47.19 3.68 -21.87
N ARG A 617 -48.48 3.44 -21.57
CA ARG A 617 -49.45 2.66 -22.36
C ARG A 617 -48.93 1.44 -23.14
N ILE A 618 -49.20 0.23 -22.66
CA ILE A 618 -49.37 -0.97 -23.51
C ILE A 618 -50.65 -1.72 -23.11
N PRO A 619 -51.50 -2.17 -24.07
CA PRO A 619 -52.82 -2.74 -23.80
C PRO A 619 -52.78 -4.19 -23.29
N LYS A 620 -53.88 -4.60 -22.64
CA LYS A 620 -54.15 -5.95 -22.12
C LYS A 620 -54.32 -6.99 -23.24
N GLY A 621 -53.73 -8.17 -23.04
CA GLY A 621 -53.92 -9.42 -23.81
C GLY A 621 -52.56 -10.11 -23.98
N ASP A 622 -52.33 -11.39 -23.70
CA ASP A 622 -53.22 -12.52 -23.50
C ASP A 622 -52.49 -13.59 -22.67
N LYS A 623 -53.25 -14.38 -21.90
CA LYS A 623 -52.74 -15.54 -21.15
C LYS A 623 -52.45 -16.67 -22.13
N ARG A 624 -51.37 -17.46 -21.92
CA ARG A 624 -51.36 -18.93 -22.08
C ARG A 624 -50.00 -19.58 -21.78
N PHE A 625 -50.04 -20.53 -20.83
CA PHE A 625 -49.24 -21.77 -20.70
C PHE A 625 -47.71 -21.66 -20.43
N TYR A 626 -47.06 -22.44 -19.55
CA TYR A 626 -47.41 -23.71 -18.87
C TYR A 626 -46.78 -23.77 -17.46
N SER A 627 -47.43 -24.51 -16.56
CA SER A 627 -46.91 -24.87 -15.23
C SER A 627 -46.07 -26.15 -15.24
N SER A 628 -45.20 -26.20 -14.22
CA SER A 628 -44.89 -27.34 -13.33
C SER A 628 -44.02 -28.52 -13.81
N SER A 629 -43.16 -28.88 -12.84
CA SER A 629 -42.69 -30.22 -12.43
C SER A 629 -41.29 -30.66 -12.89
N ALA A 630 -40.48 -30.98 -11.88
CA ALA A 630 -39.20 -31.68 -11.98
C ALA A 630 -39.41 -33.17 -12.31
N PRO A 631 -38.36 -33.87 -12.78
CA PRO A 631 -37.86 -34.98 -11.97
C PRO A 631 -36.31 -35.08 -11.89
N LYS A 632 -35.89 -35.89 -10.92
CA LYS A 632 -34.54 -36.20 -10.45
C LYS A 632 -33.76 -37.18 -11.36
N ASN A 633 -32.42 -37.09 -11.23
CA ASN A 633 -31.37 -38.13 -11.25
C ASN A 633 -30.44 -38.31 -12.49
N SER A 634 -29.14 -38.17 -12.17
CA SER A 634 -27.87 -38.71 -12.76
C SER A 634 -27.17 -37.93 -13.88
N PRO A 635 -25.81 -37.94 -13.96
CA PRO A 635 -24.74 -38.08 -12.95
C PRO A 635 -23.86 -36.79 -12.84
N PRO A 636 -22.90 -36.69 -11.90
CA PRO A 636 -22.02 -35.51 -11.81
C PRO A 636 -20.96 -35.56 -12.91
N ASP A 637 -20.90 -34.55 -13.77
CA ASP A 637 -19.75 -34.36 -14.65
C ASP A 637 -18.60 -33.72 -13.85
N ASP A 638 -17.87 -34.60 -13.16
CA ASP A 638 -16.55 -34.35 -12.61
C ASP A 638 -15.57 -34.17 -13.78
N THR A 639 -15.08 -32.96 -14.03
CA THR A 639 -13.65 -32.75 -14.31
C THR A 639 -13.20 -31.28 -14.21
N PRO A 640 -12.69 -30.87 -13.04
CA PRO A 640 -11.70 -29.79 -12.92
C PRO A 640 -10.35 -30.30 -12.36
N THR A 641 -10.04 -31.59 -12.46
CA THR A 641 -8.82 -32.20 -11.90
C THR A 641 -7.56 -31.76 -12.63
N LEU A 642 -7.50 -31.84 -13.96
CA LEU A 642 -6.30 -31.48 -14.75
C LEU A 642 -5.89 -30.02 -14.58
N ARG A 643 -6.85 -29.09 -14.58
CA ARG A 643 -6.57 -27.64 -14.40
C ARG A 643 -6.12 -27.30 -12.98
N ARG A 644 -6.61 -28.02 -11.98
CA ARG A 644 -6.23 -27.89 -10.57
C ARG A 644 -4.84 -28.48 -10.32
N ILE A 645 -4.55 -29.65 -10.88
CA ILE A 645 -3.22 -30.29 -10.85
C ILE A 645 -2.19 -29.38 -11.55
N TRP A 646 -2.52 -28.84 -12.73
CA TRP A 646 -1.65 -27.91 -13.47
C TRP A 646 -1.30 -26.63 -12.68
N LYS A 647 -2.29 -26.07 -11.96
CA LYS A 647 -2.06 -24.91 -11.08
C LYS A 647 -1.23 -25.24 -9.84
N LEU A 648 -1.34 -26.46 -9.31
CA LEU A 648 -0.56 -26.91 -8.15
C LEU A 648 0.91 -27.17 -8.53
N MET A 649 1.15 -27.84 -9.67
CA MET A 649 2.49 -28.14 -10.18
C MET A 649 3.27 -26.85 -10.51
N PHE A 650 2.71 -25.98 -11.36
CA PHE A 650 3.37 -24.73 -11.79
C PHE A 650 3.07 -23.53 -10.86
N GLY A 651 2.83 -23.81 -9.58
CA GLY A 651 2.49 -22.82 -8.57
C GLY A 651 3.15 -23.17 -7.23
N LYS A 652 2.38 -23.83 -6.34
CA LYS A 652 2.83 -24.17 -4.98
C LYS A 652 4.03 -25.14 -4.97
N TYR A 653 4.08 -26.07 -5.92
CA TYR A 653 5.10 -27.12 -5.99
C TYR A 653 6.10 -26.92 -7.14
N LEU A 654 6.35 -25.68 -7.56
CA LEU A 654 7.19 -25.38 -8.73
C LEU A 654 8.62 -25.91 -8.59
N LEU A 655 9.23 -25.82 -7.40
CA LEU A 655 10.56 -26.37 -7.15
C LEU A 655 10.56 -27.90 -7.33
N VAL A 656 9.61 -28.60 -6.70
CA VAL A 656 9.47 -30.06 -6.81
C VAL A 656 9.21 -30.47 -8.26
N THR A 657 8.36 -29.74 -8.97
CA THR A 657 8.04 -29.99 -10.37
C THR A 657 9.29 -29.85 -11.25
N ASN A 658 10.06 -28.78 -11.09
CA ASN A 658 11.29 -28.56 -11.85
C ASN A 658 12.34 -29.64 -11.56
N THR A 659 12.51 -30.01 -10.29
CA THR A 659 13.47 -31.06 -9.87
C THR A 659 13.10 -32.43 -10.40
N VAL A 660 11.84 -32.86 -10.24
CA VAL A 660 11.36 -34.16 -10.73
C VAL A 660 11.39 -34.22 -12.26
N SER A 661 10.99 -33.14 -12.94
CA SER A 661 11.05 -33.08 -14.40
C SER A 661 12.49 -33.16 -14.92
N SER A 662 13.46 -32.54 -14.24
CA SER A 662 14.86 -32.57 -14.67
C SER A 662 15.44 -33.98 -14.55
N GLY A 663 15.17 -34.70 -13.46
CA GLY A 663 15.53 -36.11 -13.33
C GLY A 663 14.88 -37.01 -14.38
N GLY A 664 13.57 -36.88 -14.59
CA GLY A 664 12.84 -37.69 -15.56
C GLY A 664 13.25 -37.46 -17.01
N LEU A 665 13.62 -36.23 -17.37
CA LEU A 665 14.08 -35.91 -18.73
C LEU A 665 15.51 -36.39 -18.98
N MET A 666 16.37 -36.43 -17.95
CA MET A 666 17.70 -37.03 -18.08
C MET A 666 17.64 -38.55 -18.20
N MET A 667 16.73 -39.19 -17.46
CA MET A 667 16.41 -40.62 -17.60
C MET A 667 16.00 -40.95 -19.04
N LEU A 668 15.08 -40.15 -19.61
CA LEU A 668 14.60 -40.36 -20.98
C LEU A 668 15.69 -40.10 -22.03
N GLY A 669 16.53 -39.08 -21.83
CA GLY A 669 17.66 -38.78 -22.71
C GLY A 669 18.66 -39.92 -22.81
N ASP A 670 18.99 -40.57 -21.68
CA ASP A 670 19.92 -41.71 -21.67
C ASP A 670 19.31 -42.96 -22.31
N VAL A 671 18.01 -43.24 -22.10
CA VAL A 671 17.31 -44.35 -22.79
C VAL A 671 17.38 -44.17 -24.32
N VAL A 672 17.17 -42.95 -24.80
CA VAL A 672 17.28 -42.63 -26.24
C VAL A 672 18.72 -42.76 -26.73
N ALA A 673 19.71 -42.32 -25.95
CA ALA A 673 21.13 -42.48 -26.30
C ALA A 673 21.53 -43.96 -26.43
N GLN A 674 21.14 -44.81 -25.48
CA GLN A 674 21.38 -46.26 -25.54
C GLN A 674 20.69 -46.93 -26.73
N GLU A 675 19.49 -46.47 -27.10
CA GLU A 675 18.77 -46.95 -28.29
C GLU A 675 19.49 -46.57 -29.60
N LEU A 676 20.06 -45.36 -29.67
CA LEU A 676 20.86 -44.92 -30.82
C LEU A 676 22.19 -45.69 -30.92
N GLU A 677 22.85 -45.97 -29.80
CA GLU A 677 24.07 -46.79 -29.73
C GLU A 677 23.81 -48.20 -30.27
N LYS A 678 22.69 -48.83 -29.87
CA LYS A 678 22.24 -50.15 -30.36
C LYS A 678 22.00 -50.19 -31.87
N ARG A 679 21.39 -49.14 -32.43
CA ARG A 679 21.11 -49.04 -33.88
C ARG A 679 22.35 -48.84 -34.73
N ARG A 680 23.40 -48.20 -34.18
CA ARG A 680 24.61 -47.84 -34.93
C ARG A 680 25.67 -48.95 -34.99
N HIS A 681 25.83 -49.73 -33.92
CA HIS A 681 26.90 -50.73 -33.82
C HIS A 681 26.48 -52.16 -34.22
N GLY A 682 25.20 -52.35 -34.54
CA GLY A 682 24.63 -53.68 -34.79
C GLY A 682 24.60 -54.56 -33.53
N THR A 683 23.74 -55.57 -33.52
CA THR A 683 23.50 -56.47 -32.38
C THR A 683 24.68 -57.39 -32.01
N ALA A 684 25.88 -57.17 -32.56
CA ALA A 684 27.05 -58.03 -32.38
C ALA A 684 27.89 -57.69 -31.14
N HIS A 685 27.79 -56.48 -30.57
CA HIS A 685 28.64 -56.03 -29.45
C HIS A 685 27.92 -55.40 -28.24
N THR A 686 26.59 -55.35 -28.21
CA THR A 686 25.84 -54.72 -27.12
C THR A 686 25.03 -55.74 -26.31
N GLN A 687 25.06 -55.61 -24.98
CA GLN A 687 24.27 -56.42 -24.03
C GLN A 687 22.77 -56.37 -24.41
N PRO A 688 22.00 -57.48 -24.24
CA PRO A 688 20.61 -57.56 -24.68
C PRO A 688 19.61 -56.68 -23.91
N GLY A 689 20.05 -55.89 -22.92
CA GLY A 689 19.21 -55.05 -22.06
C GLY A 689 19.60 -53.55 -22.11
N TYR A 690 18.85 -52.72 -21.39
CA TYR A 690 19.28 -51.36 -21.05
C TYR A 690 20.20 -51.38 -19.82
N ASP A 691 21.19 -50.52 -19.78
CA ASP A 691 22.03 -50.33 -18.59
C ASP A 691 21.26 -49.51 -17.56
N TRP A 692 20.59 -50.22 -16.66
CA TRP A 692 19.80 -49.63 -15.58
C TRP A 692 20.63 -48.87 -14.55
N TYR A 693 21.93 -49.20 -14.41
CA TYR A 693 22.83 -48.49 -13.51
C TYR A 693 23.14 -47.09 -14.07
N ARG A 694 23.49 -47.02 -15.36
CA ARG A 694 23.71 -45.75 -16.09
C ARG A 694 22.47 -44.86 -16.08
N ILE A 695 21.28 -45.43 -16.34
CA ILE A 695 19.99 -44.71 -16.28
C ILE A 695 19.75 -44.14 -14.87
N GLY A 696 20.04 -44.91 -13.82
CA GLY A 696 19.93 -44.47 -12.43
C GLY A 696 20.86 -43.30 -12.11
N CYS A 697 22.13 -43.38 -12.53
CA CYS A 697 23.10 -42.31 -12.35
C CYS A 697 22.67 -41.03 -13.07
N MET A 698 22.24 -41.12 -14.33
CA MET A 698 21.75 -39.95 -15.09
C MET A 698 20.52 -39.31 -14.46
N THR A 699 19.59 -40.13 -13.93
CA THR A 699 18.41 -39.62 -13.22
C THR A 699 18.82 -38.82 -11.96
N LEU A 700 19.79 -39.31 -11.19
CA LEU A 700 20.28 -38.65 -9.97
C LEU A 700 21.00 -37.33 -10.26
N VAL A 701 21.79 -37.26 -11.34
CA VAL A 701 22.40 -36.00 -11.80
C VAL A 701 21.31 -34.97 -12.14
N GLY A 702 20.18 -35.38 -12.70
CA GLY A 702 19.11 -34.46 -13.11
C GLY A 702 18.36 -33.90 -11.90
N ILE A 703 18.14 -34.76 -10.90
CA ILE A 703 17.55 -34.35 -9.61
C ILE A 703 18.48 -33.37 -8.88
N SER A 704 19.80 -33.56 -8.95
CA SER A 704 20.75 -32.64 -8.27
C SER A 704 20.82 -31.26 -8.95
N GLN A 705 20.69 -31.20 -10.28
CA GLN A 705 20.75 -29.93 -11.03
C GLN A 705 19.44 -29.14 -11.03
N GLY A 706 18.28 -29.79 -10.83
CA GLY A 706 16.97 -29.14 -10.84
C GLY A 706 16.81 -27.93 -9.89
N PRO A 707 17.22 -28.04 -8.61
CA PRO A 707 17.21 -26.90 -7.68
C PRO A 707 18.13 -25.76 -8.13
N LEU A 708 19.32 -26.07 -8.65
CA LEU A 708 20.30 -25.08 -9.12
C LEU A 708 19.69 -24.24 -10.27
N HIS A 709 19.10 -24.90 -11.27
CA HIS A 709 18.37 -24.23 -12.34
C HIS A 709 17.22 -23.37 -11.80
N HIS A 710 16.38 -23.91 -10.90
CA HIS A 710 15.23 -23.18 -10.35
C HIS A 710 15.63 -21.85 -9.71
N TYR A 711 16.64 -21.85 -8.85
CA TYR A 711 17.07 -20.64 -8.15
C TYR A 711 17.83 -19.67 -9.05
N LEU A 712 18.65 -20.16 -10.00
CA LEU A 712 19.40 -19.32 -10.93
C LEU A 712 18.49 -18.59 -11.92
N TYR A 713 17.52 -19.27 -12.55
CA TYR A 713 16.56 -18.61 -13.46
C TYR A 713 15.70 -17.59 -12.71
N LYS A 714 15.26 -17.93 -11.49
CA LYS A 714 14.51 -17.01 -10.62
C LYS A 714 15.35 -15.80 -10.20
N TRP A 715 16.64 -15.98 -9.99
CA TRP A 715 17.59 -14.90 -9.69
C TRP A 715 17.85 -14.00 -10.91
N MET A 716 18.06 -14.59 -12.08
CA MET A 716 18.30 -13.84 -13.33
C MET A 716 17.06 -13.03 -13.75
N ASP A 717 15.86 -13.57 -13.54
CA ASP A 717 14.61 -12.82 -13.79
C ASP A 717 14.35 -11.72 -12.75
N ARG A 718 14.96 -11.79 -11.56
CA ARG A 718 14.92 -10.71 -10.56
C ARG A 718 15.89 -9.59 -10.86
N ILE A 719 17.10 -9.91 -11.33
CA ILE A 719 18.17 -8.92 -11.58
C ILE A 719 18.00 -8.22 -12.93
N LEU A 720 17.49 -8.92 -13.94
CA LEU A 720 17.25 -8.37 -15.27
C LEU A 720 15.75 -8.48 -15.62
N PRO A 721 14.86 -7.70 -14.98
CA PRO A 721 13.44 -7.73 -15.30
C PRO A 721 13.17 -7.15 -16.71
N GLY A 722 12.18 -7.70 -17.41
CA GLY A 722 11.77 -7.25 -18.75
C GLY A 722 12.30 -8.12 -19.92
N ALA A 723 11.76 -7.86 -21.11
CA ALA A 723 12.04 -8.58 -22.36
C ALA A 723 12.62 -7.68 -23.45
N SER A 724 13.22 -6.55 -23.08
CA SER A 724 13.91 -5.70 -24.08
C SER A 724 15.04 -6.49 -24.72
N VAL A 725 15.31 -6.24 -26.01
CA VAL A 725 16.37 -6.94 -26.75
C VAL A 725 17.72 -6.82 -26.02
N SER A 726 18.02 -5.65 -25.45
CA SER A 726 19.24 -5.43 -24.63
C SER A 726 19.25 -6.28 -23.35
N THR A 727 18.11 -6.39 -22.66
CA THR A 727 17.99 -7.23 -21.45
C THR A 727 18.16 -8.70 -21.79
N VAL A 728 17.61 -9.16 -22.92
CA VAL A 728 17.73 -10.55 -23.39
C VAL A 728 19.18 -10.88 -23.71
N PHE A 729 19.90 -10.02 -24.44
CA PHE A 729 21.33 -10.24 -24.70
C PHE A 729 22.19 -10.24 -23.43
N LYS A 730 21.88 -9.39 -22.45
CA LYS A 730 22.56 -9.42 -21.13
C LYS A 730 22.31 -10.73 -20.38
N LYS A 731 21.08 -11.27 -20.43
CA LYS A 731 20.75 -12.58 -19.84
C LYS A 731 21.49 -13.72 -20.52
N ILE A 732 21.51 -13.72 -21.86
CA ILE A 732 22.28 -14.70 -22.64
C ILE A 732 23.77 -14.60 -22.31
N GLY A 733 24.32 -13.39 -22.15
CA GLY A 733 25.70 -13.21 -21.71
C GLY A 733 25.99 -13.85 -20.34
N ILE A 734 25.15 -13.59 -19.34
CA ILE A 734 25.30 -14.22 -18.00
C ILE A 734 25.17 -15.75 -18.10
N ASP A 735 24.22 -16.23 -18.90
CA ASP A 735 23.99 -17.67 -19.11
C ASP A 735 25.23 -18.36 -19.70
N GLN A 736 25.83 -17.78 -20.74
CA GLN A 736 26.96 -18.41 -21.44
C GLN A 736 28.30 -18.23 -20.74
N PHE A 737 28.57 -17.07 -20.14
CA PHE A 737 29.89 -16.80 -19.53
C PHE A 737 30.02 -17.23 -18.08
N VAL A 738 28.89 -17.42 -17.37
CA VAL A 738 28.91 -17.73 -15.93
C VAL A 738 28.19 -19.04 -15.65
N ILE A 739 26.96 -19.18 -16.13
CA ILE A 739 26.09 -20.28 -15.73
C ILE A 739 26.47 -21.58 -16.45
N SER A 740 26.68 -21.55 -17.76
CA SER A 740 27.00 -22.73 -18.59
C SER A 740 28.32 -23.42 -18.16
N PRO A 741 29.45 -22.71 -17.94
CA PRO A 741 30.67 -23.30 -17.40
C PRO A 741 30.46 -24.06 -16.07
N ILE A 742 29.66 -23.49 -15.18
CA ILE A 742 29.34 -24.10 -13.88
C ILE A 742 28.52 -25.39 -14.07
N PHE A 743 27.54 -25.37 -14.99
CA PHE A 743 26.71 -26.54 -15.29
C PHE A 743 27.47 -27.67 -15.95
N ILE A 744 28.38 -27.39 -16.91
CA ILE A 744 29.20 -28.41 -17.55
C ILE A 744 30.09 -29.11 -16.52
N VAL A 745 30.79 -28.32 -15.69
CA VAL A 745 31.69 -28.88 -14.66
C VAL A 745 30.91 -29.69 -13.63
N THR A 746 29.78 -29.18 -13.15
CA THR A 746 28.95 -29.93 -12.19
C THR A 746 28.32 -31.18 -12.81
N TYR A 747 27.93 -31.15 -14.09
CA TYR A 747 27.45 -32.33 -14.81
C TYR A 747 28.51 -33.43 -14.90
N LEU A 748 29.71 -33.11 -15.41
CA LEU A 748 30.78 -34.08 -15.61
C LEU A 748 31.27 -34.68 -14.29
N TYR A 749 31.47 -33.86 -13.25
CA TYR A 749 31.82 -34.37 -11.92
C TYR A 749 30.72 -35.23 -11.31
N SER A 750 29.45 -34.80 -11.39
CA SER A 750 28.35 -35.56 -10.80
C SER A 750 28.17 -36.90 -11.49
N ALA A 751 28.24 -36.92 -12.83
CA ALA A 751 28.10 -38.14 -13.61
C ALA A 751 29.26 -39.11 -13.37
N GLY A 752 30.51 -38.65 -13.42
CA GLY A 752 31.69 -39.51 -13.20
C GLY A 752 31.74 -40.09 -11.78
N LEU A 753 31.46 -39.29 -10.76
CA LEU A 753 31.48 -39.76 -9.36
C LEU A 753 30.38 -40.79 -9.05
N LEU A 754 29.22 -40.67 -9.72
CA LEU A 754 28.12 -41.63 -9.62
C LEU A 754 28.37 -42.91 -10.42
N GLU A 755 29.09 -42.83 -11.55
CA GLU A 755 29.52 -44.01 -12.31
C GLU A 755 30.66 -44.79 -11.64
N GLY A 756 31.30 -44.19 -10.63
CA GLY A 756 32.32 -44.84 -9.80
C GLY A 756 33.76 -44.37 -10.08
N SER A 757 33.93 -43.38 -10.96
CA SER A 757 35.23 -42.76 -11.26
C SER A 757 35.78 -42.01 -10.05
N SER A 758 37.11 -41.97 -9.95
CA SER A 758 37.84 -41.16 -8.98
C SER A 758 37.80 -39.67 -9.36
N VAL A 759 38.02 -38.79 -8.39
CA VAL A 759 38.09 -37.33 -8.62
C VAL A 759 39.14 -36.98 -9.69
N ARG A 760 40.24 -37.75 -9.74
CA ARG A 760 41.32 -37.55 -10.73
C ARG A 760 40.84 -37.88 -12.15
N GLU A 761 40.18 -39.02 -12.33
CA GLU A 761 39.60 -39.42 -13.62
C GLU A 761 38.53 -38.44 -14.09
N CYS A 762 37.67 -37.94 -13.17
CA CYS A 762 36.69 -36.89 -13.50
C CYS A 762 37.38 -35.58 -13.94
N THR A 763 38.51 -35.22 -13.32
CA THR A 763 39.26 -34.01 -13.68
C THR A 763 39.87 -34.11 -15.08
N ASP A 764 40.40 -35.29 -15.42
CA ASP A 764 40.98 -35.55 -16.73
C ASP A 764 39.88 -35.60 -17.81
N GLU A 765 38.72 -36.22 -17.52
CA GLU A 765 37.56 -36.20 -18.42
C GLU A 765 37.03 -34.77 -18.70
N ILE A 766 37.07 -33.88 -17.71
CA ILE A 766 36.71 -32.47 -17.90
C ILE A 766 37.69 -31.79 -18.84
N LYS A 767 39.00 -31.97 -18.67
CA LYS A 767 39.99 -31.34 -19.58
C LYS A 767 39.76 -31.77 -21.03
N ASP A 768 39.39 -33.03 -21.22
CA ASP A 768 39.21 -33.61 -22.55
C ASP A 768 37.88 -33.21 -23.21
N LYS A 769 36.77 -33.22 -22.46
CA LYS A 769 35.42 -33.05 -23.03
C LYS A 769 34.81 -31.66 -22.85
N TYR A 770 35.35 -30.84 -21.94
CA TYR A 770 34.77 -29.52 -21.61
C TYR A 770 34.67 -28.61 -22.83
N TRP A 771 35.72 -28.52 -23.64
CA TRP A 771 35.70 -27.63 -24.81
C TRP A 771 34.71 -28.08 -25.88
N THR A 772 34.61 -29.40 -26.12
CA THR A 772 33.61 -29.94 -27.06
C THR A 772 32.19 -29.63 -26.60
N ILE A 773 31.90 -29.79 -25.31
CA ILE A 773 30.57 -29.50 -24.74
C ILE A 773 30.31 -27.99 -24.75
N TYR A 774 31.30 -27.18 -24.39
CA TYR A 774 31.16 -25.72 -24.34
C TYR A 774 30.95 -25.12 -25.74
N THR A 775 31.64 -25.63 -26.77
CA THR A 775 31.40 -25.21 -28.16
C THR A 775 30.00 -25.57 -28.63
N ALA A 776 29.47 -26.74 -28.24
CA ALA A 776 28.10 -27.13 -28.53
C ALA A 776 27.07 -26.27 -27.78
N ASP A 777 27.37 -25.88 -26.53
CA ASP A 777 26.52 -24.97 -25.74
C ASP A 777 26.31 -23.63 -26.47
N TRP A 778 27.37 -23.06 -27.05
CA TRP A 778 27.31 -21.81 -27.83
C TRP A 778 26.46 -21.91 -29.11
N LEU A 779 26.23 -23.11 -29.64
CA LEU A 779 25.38 -23.33 -30.81
C LEU A 779 23.91 -23.52 -30.43
N VAL A 780 23.65 -24.18 -29.30
CA VAL A 780 22.29 -24.59 -28.90
C VAL A 780 21.63 -23.56 -27.99
N TRP A 781 22.34 -23.03 -26.99
CA TRP A 781 21.72 -22.27 -25.92
C TRP A 781 21.45 -20.80 -26.26
N PRO A 782 22.34 -20.02 -26.90
CA PRO A 782 22.04 -18.63 -27.27
C PRO A 782 20.73 -18.44 -28.07
N PRO A 783 20.45 -19.19 -29.16
CA PRO A 783 19.18 -19.05 -29.87
C PRO A 783 17.99 -19.56 -29.03
N THR A 784 18.18 -20.64 -28.27
CA THR A 784 17.14 -21.19 -27.38
C THR A 784 16.76 -20.19 -26.29
N GLN A 785 17.75 -19.55 -25.66
CA GLN A 785 17.58 -18.57 -24.58
C GLN A 785 17.01 -17.25 -25.11
N PHE A 786 17.35 -16.86 -26.34
CA PHE A 786 16.68 -15.74 -26.99
C PHE A 786 15.18 -15.98 -27.08
N ILE A 787 14.76 -17.16 -27.56
CA ILE A 787 13.34 -17.54 -27.59
C ILE A 787 12.74 -17.58 -26.19
N ASN A 788 13.46 -18.17 -25.23
CA ASN A 788 13.03 -18.30 -23.84
C ASN A 788 12.77 -16.95 -23.15
N PHE A 789 13.70 -16.00 -23.27
CA PHE A 789 13.59 -14.72 -22.58
C PHE A 789 12.75 -13.69 -23.34
N TYR A 790 12.67 -13.79 -24.66
CA TYR A 790 11.92 -12.85 -25.50
C TYR A 790 10.46 -13.26 -25.68
N PHE A 791 10.17 -14.54 -26.00
CA PHE A 791 8.81 -14.99 -26.35
C PHE A 791 8.12 -15.80 -25.25
N ILE A 792 8.86 -16.57 -24.43
CA ILE A 792 8.25 -17.45 -23.43
C ILE A 792 7.91 -16.68 -22.16
N ASN A 793 6.64 -16.78 -21.73
CA ASN A 793 6.17 -16.22 -20.46
C ASN A 793 6.99 -16.79 -19.29
N PRO A 794 7.42 -15.96 -18.30
CA PRO A 794 8.24 -16.39 -17.16
C PRO A 794 7.79 -17.67 -16.46
N LYS A 795 6.47 -17.92 -16.39
CA LYS A 795 5.90 -19.11 -15.77
C LYS A 795 6.25 -20.42 -16.48
N TYR A 796 6.48 -20.39 -17.80
CA TYR A 796 6.71 -21.57 -18.63
C TYR A 796 8.17 -21.73 -19.08
N ARG A 797 9.05 -20.79 -18.72
CA ARG A 797 10.46 -20.79 -19.15
C ARG A 797 11.21 -22.04 -18.75
N VAL A 798 11.05 -22.49 -17.50
CA VAL A 798 11.74 -23.70 -17.02
C VAL A 798 11.22 -24.95 -17.72
N LEU A 799 9.91 -25.02 -18.03
CA LEU A 799 9.35 -26.14 -18.77
C LEU A 799 9.87 -26.18 -20.22
N TYR A 800 9.95 -25.01 -20.87
CA TYR A 800 10.53 -24.86 -22.20
C TYR A 800 12.00 -25.28 -22.23
N ILE A 801 12.80 -24.76 -21.28
CA ILE A 801 14.22 -25.14 -21.15
C ILE A 801 14.35 -26.63 -20.92
N ASN A 802 13.58 -27.21 -20.00
CA ASN A 802 13.61 -28.65 -19.71
C ASN A 802 13.34 -29.51 -20.97
N ALA A 803 12.41 -29.10 -21.84
CA ALA A 803 12.14 -29.82 -23.10
C ALA A 803 13.31 -29.76 -24.09
N ILE A 804 14.01 -28.64 -24.18
CA ILE A 804 15.22 -28.51 -25.02
C ILE A 804 16.40 -29.23 -24.37
N THR A 805 16.53 -29.17 -23.05
CA THR A 805 17.53 -29.92 -22.27
C THR A 805 17.39 -31.43 -22.51
N MET A 806 16.18 -31.97 -22.69
CA MET A 806 15.99 -33.38 -23.06
C MET A 806 16.69 -33.74 -24.37
N LEU A 807 16.54 -32.90 -25.41
CA LEU A 807 17.19 -33.11 -26.71
C LEU A 807 18.71 -32.92 -26.61
N TYR A 808 19.13 -31.93 -25.82
CA TYR A 808 20.55 -31.67 -25.55
C TYR A 808 21.20 -32.80 -24.73
N ASN A 809 20.46 -33.44 -23.83
CA ASN A 809 20.94 -34.55 -23.01
C ASN A 809 21.22 -35.80 -23.85
N VAL A 810 20.48 -36.03 -24.95
CA VAL A 810 20.82 -37.11 -25.90
C VAL A 810 22.22 -36.88 -26.48
N PHE A 811 22.55 -35.62 -26.81
CA PHE A 811 23.88 -35.22 -27.28
C PHE A 811 24.95 -35.33 -26.18
N LEU A 812 24.68 -34.86 -24.96
CA LEU A 812 25.61 -34.95 -23.83
C LEU A 812 25.90 -36.41 -23.42
N CYS A 813 24.89 -37.28 -23.41
CA CYS A 813 25.07 -38.71 -23.15
C CYS A 813 25.90 -39.35 -24.27
N TYR A 814 25.59 -39.02 -25.52
CA TYR A 814 26.33 -39.52 -26.67
C TYR A 814 27.81 -39.08 -26.67
N ILE A 815 28.14 -37.84 -26.30
CA ILE A 815 29.53 -37.38 -26.13
C ILE A 815 30.20 -38.02 -24.93
N LYS A 816 29.48 -38.16 -23.82
CA LYS A 816 30.04 -38.74 -22.60
C LYS A 816 30.48 -40.20 -22.83
N HIS A 817 29.76 -40.95 -23.66
CA HIS A 817 29.99 -42.39 -23.85
C HIS A 817 30.62 -42.78 -25.21
N ASN A 818 30.96 -41.83 -26.09
CA ASN A 818 31.79 -42.08 -27.29
C ASN A 818 33.18 -41.45 -27.16
N GLU A 819 34.23 -42.24 -27.41
CA GLU A 819 35.62 -41.78 -27.33
C GLU A 819 36.11 -41.01 -28.58
N ASP A 820 35.37 -41.08 -29.69
CA ASP A 820 35.79 -40.61 -31.04
C ASP A 820 35.56 -39.09 -31.32
N LEU A 821 34.92 -38.35 -30.41
CA LEU A 821 34.56 -36.94 -30.62
C LEU A 821 35.47 -35.98 -29.83
N ARG A 822 36.76 -36.02 -30.15
CA ARG A 822 37.79 -35.15 -29.56
C ARG A 822 38.07 -33.97 -30.49
N ILE A 823 37.98 -32.74 -29.98
CA ILE A 823 38.51 -31.57 -30.68
C ILE A 823 40.00 -31.46 -30.32
N ASN A 824 40.88 -31.81 -31.25
CA ASN A 824 42.32 -31.57 -31.09
C ASN A 824 42.61 -30.07 -31.17
N LEU A 825 42.72 -29.40 -30.02
CA LEU A 825 43.29 -28.06 -29.91
C LEU A 825 44.82 -28.15 -29.81
N VAL A 826 45.48 -28.70 -30.82
CA VAL A 826 46.92 -28.52 -31.02
C VAL A 826 47.18 -28.38 -32.52
N GLY A 827 47.68 -27.21 -32.91
CA GLY A 827 47.99 -26.92 -34.30
C GLY A 827 48.75 -25.61 -34.46
N SER A 828 49.96 -25.52 -33.89
CA SER A 828 51.11 -24.83 -34.51
C SER A 828 52.33 -24.94 -33.58
N ASP A 829 53.12 -26.00 -33.74
CA ASP A 829 54.58 -25.96 -33.72
C ASP A 829 55.07 -27.34 -34.16
N ASP A 830 55.11 -27.53 -35.49
CA ASP A 830 56.13 -28.29 -36.19
C ASP A 830 55.88 -28.17 -37.71
N ILE A 831 56.30 -27.03 -38.24
CA ILE A 831 56.55 -26.84 -39.67
C ILE A 831 58.06 -27.08 -39.89
N LYS A 832 58.36 -28.20 -40.57
CA LYS A 832 59.53 -28.45 -41.44
C LYS A 832 60.95 -28.29 -40.85
N LYS A 833 61.58 -29.45 -40.62
CA LYS A 833 62.92 -29.76 -41.17
C LYS A 833 62.82 -31.04 -41.99
N ASP A 834 62.74 -30.85 -43.31
CA ASP A 834 63.51 -31.52 -44.38
C ASP A 834 62.87 -31.21 -45.75
#